data_AF-A0A1W0WWF8-F1
#
_entry.id   AF-A0A1W0WWF8-F1
#
_cell.length_a   1.000
_cell.length_b   1.000
_cell.length_c   1.000
_cell.angle_alpha   90.00
_cell.angle_beta   90.00
_cell.angle_gamma   90.00
#
_symmetry.space_group_name_H-M   'P 1'
#
loop_
_entity.id
_entity.type
_entity.pdbx_description
1 polymer ?
#
loop_
_entity_poly.entity_id
_entity_poly.type
_entity_poly.pdbx_seq_one_letter_code
_entity_poly.pdbx_strand_id
1 'polypeptide(L)'
;MTNASIAVKLLFVLFVAKLGYDEVQGAKSVARPTRKRRPRIEARVYDGFQYLEPCLIPVGTYIALEVLPQQVNLTSNSSGLAEIVQQIVESEIGDTADQDSEKSARSLQRANFAGLFAKEPIKGLAGIRPLSTTRLPMGIFVPDKYLSKMLYENADYGEEDGAASADEKAPEEDPPMQKAHLKIYRGVRRIVGKIKRARREGPTKFDYNATFPGLTPYEAVYIPQGLFVPLSAIPGKRSAVRGAPSTNTYFDGITALSVMSFAPGVFVPHKLSSMPPLPGNVIPSPPNHGGVTGKPEADVDHEINNSTLTNSTKPATGNITQPSNEEIQKKFIQWINEEYNGMAESLLSQMAHAVWRFETNVSNINENAMIDMMSVKTNFTYNVGQGIRSYKPEAITNSTYIRLYRKLSNSGDGALLGEKRENFTKIKADMERIYAAGVVCGDVSISVADMANCTIKWTLSPNITRQLATSRNSTLLLHIWKSWRDSTGKRMRPLFLEYLKLKNESAIADGYPDVGLSWRERYIEPSYNYSDIDFMQEVKELWNKTLPLYVNLHGYVRRKLIKQYPEAKINPAGGIPAHLLGSLWSYNWQNLLNFTWPYPKKPLLDPTAAMVKQNWTVEKIFRTTDKFFKGIGLTPAPPSFWEKSMLTKPKDRPVMCQPETIDFYNHKDWRIKMCADVTHEDLISAHQQMGALQYQIQYQDQYVPFREGANPGFMEAIGNTLALSVSTQSHMRRLGLAGKATSFNEDIFRNINFLYSVALDKVVHLPFSYLMDKYRYDVFDGKVPIEKLNAKWWEAVKKFQGICSPLSRTEEDFDAGAKFHIPADQPYIKYFVAGILQFQIHKALCTAAGHAGPLSECDIDGSAAAGKLLEDVMELGSSVPWQAALEKLTGSTRMDAGPMLEYFEPLSDWLDQDNAQWGTTLGWGLGSDTVCGQGGEADISAKPDKPEPAGPTKPDGPGPGKPDNHGPPKPGGNGDKPHNAAEEIHEVKPGTDAPKPAPEKPIANGLGKQNGPAGKPHDAAAEVHEVKPGPDGPASRPVHAHRPRG
;
A
#
# COMPACT_ATOMS: atom_id res chain seq x y z
N MET A 1 -26.21 49.40 -23.58
CA MET A 1 -25.52 50.70 -23.63
C MET A 1 -24.20 50.52 -22.88
N THR A 2 -23.09 50.22 -23.58
CA THR A 2 -22.18 51.14 -24.32
C THR A 2 -21.32 51.97 -23.37
N ASN A 3 -20.06 51.62 -23.09
CA ASN A 3 -18.81 51.83 -23.88
C ASN A 3 -17.97 52.98 -23.25
N ALA A 4 -16.76 52.69 -22.73
CA ALA A 4 -15.44 53.05 -23.30
C ALA A 4 -15.11 54.58 -23.24
N SER A 5 -14.06 55.10 -22.58
CA SER A 5 -12.61 54.79 -22.60
C SER A 5 -11.90 55.21 -23.90
N ILE A 6 -10.93 56.16 -23.83
CA ILE A 6 -9.77 56.40 -24.75
C ILE A 6 -8.99 57.70 -24.38
N ALA A 7 -7.68 57.77 -24.75
CA ALA A 7 -6.77 58.94 -24.78
C ALA A 7 -6.44 59.66 -23.44
N VAL A 8 -5.20 59.82 -22.94
CA VAL A 8 -3.81 59.46 -23.37
C VAL A 8 -3.16 60.32 -24.48
N LYS A 9 -1.96 60.86 -24.17
CA LYS A 9 -0.89 61.51 -24.99
C LYS A 9 -1.01 62.99 -25.45
N LEU A 10 -0.39 63.88 -24.67
CA LEU A 10 0.63 64.85 -25.10
C LEU A 10 1.69 64.92 -23.97
N LEU A 11 2.98 64.62 -24.21
CA LEU A 11 4.04 65.51 -24.73
C LEU A 11 4.34 66.67 -23.75
N PHE A 12 5.47 66.75 -23.01
CA PHE A 12 6.89 66.41 -23.28
C PHE A 12 7.61 67.46 -24.15
N VAL A 13 7.92 68.63 -23.56
CA VAL A 13 8.87 69.65 -24.04
C VAL A 13 9.53 70.29 -22.78
N LEU A 14 10.74 70.87 -22.93
CA LEU A 14 11.63 71.43 -21.88
C LEU A 14 12.38 70.34 -21.05
N PHE A 15 13.68 70.05 -21.22
CA PHE A 15 14.77 70.64 -22.05
C PHE A 15 15.25 72.05 -21.57
N VAL A 16 16.54 72.36 -21.31
CA VAL A 16 17.78 71.56 -21.07
C VAL A 16 18.90 72.46 -20.47
N ALA A 17 19.76 71.96 -19.57
CA ALA A 17 21.14 72.43 -19.24
C ALA A 17 21.82 71.43 -18.24
N LYS A 18 23.10 70.99 -18.29
CA LYS A 18 24.45 71.62 -18.42
C LYS A 18 24.94 72.32 -17.13
N LEU A 19 26.12 72.10 -16.53
CA LEU A 19 27.38 71.29 -16.74
C LEU A 19 27.91 70.78 -15.36
N GLY A 20 29.00 70.02 -15.13
CA GLY A 20 30.09 69.38 -15.90
C GLY A 20 30.69 68.17 -15.10
N TYR A 21 31.56 67.29 -15.63
CA TYR A 21 33.05 67.34 -15.68
C TYR A 21 33.73 67.68 -14.31
N ASP A 22 34.81 67.02 -13.84
CA ASP A 22 35.86 66.23 -14.55
C ASP A 22 36.52 65.09 -13.68
N GLU A 23 37.65 64.52 -14.16
CA GLU A 23 38.24 63.20 -13.80
C GLU A 23 39.49 63.21 -12.84
N VAL A 24 39.95 61.99 -12.46
CA VAL A 24 41.28 61.56 -11.94
C VAL A 24 41.69 61.90 -10.49
N GLN A 25 41.85 60.85 -9.66
CA GLN A 25 43.06 60.48 -8.86
C GLN A 25 42.70 59.32 -7.92
N GLY A 26 43.62 58.39 -7.62
CA GLY A 26 43.29 57.25 -6.76
C GLY A 26 44.47 56.58 -6.06
N ALA A 27 44.32 56.29 -4.75
CA ALA A 27 45.21 55.40 -4.01
C ALA A 27 44.58 54.81 -2.72
N LYS A 28 44.47 53.47 -2.70
CA LYS A 28 44.82 52.55 -1.60
C LYS A 28 44.45 52.89 -0.13
N SER A 29 43.40 52.21 0.33
CA SER A 29 43.35 51.36 1.54
C SER A 29 43.75 51.90 2.93
N VAL A 30 42.78 51.90 3.85
CA VAL A 30 42.98 51.62 5.30
C VAL A 30 41.91 50.59 5.74
N ALA A 31 42.25 49.68 6.65
CA ALA A 31 41.39 48.55 7.04
C ALA A 31 40.43 48.87 8.22
N ARG A 32 39.41 48.02 8.41
CA ARG A 32 38.62 47.90 9.65
C ARG A 32 38.46 46.42 10.09
N PRO A 33 38.27 46.14 11.39
CA PRO A 33 38.59 44.82 11.95
C PRO A 33 37.49 43.75 11.84
N THR A 34 37.92 42.57 11.40
CA THR A 34 37.48 41.22 11.79
C THR A 34 36.12 41.03 12.49
N ARG A 35 35.11 40.62 11.71
CA ARG A 35 34.01 39.75 12.19
C ARG A 35 34.59 38.35 12.47
N LYS A 36 34.15 37.65 13.53
CA LYS A 36 34.64 36.27 13.84
C LYS A 36 34.45 35.36 12.61
N ARG A 37 35.55 34.78 12.09
CA ARG A 37 35.50 33.82 10.97
C ARG A 37 34.78 32.54 11.43
N ARG A 38 33.86 32.02 10.60
CA ARG A 38 33.47 30.61 10.64
C ARG A 38 34.69 29.75 10.25
N PRO A 39 34.85 28.52 10.77
CA PRO A 39 35.85 27.60 10.25
C PRO A 39 35.57 27.33 8.75
N ARG A 40 36.63 27.31 7.94
CA ARG A 40 36.57 26.98 6.52
C ARG A 40 37.02 25.52 6.38
N ILE A 41 36.26 24.71 5.65
CA ILE A 41 36.63 23.30 5.43
C ILE A 41 37.70 23.28 4.34
N GLU A 42 38.91 22.83 4.70
CA GLU A 42 39.96 22.56 3.71
C GLU A 42 39.86 21.10 3.27
N ALA A 43 39.62 20.89 1.98
CA ALA A 43 39.75 19.57 1.37
C ALA A 43 41.23 19.26 1.14
N ARG A 44 41.72 18.13 1.66
CA ARG A 44 43.13 17.75 1.63
C ARG A 44 43.30 16.31 1.13
N VAL A 45 44.43 16.05 0.46
CA VAL A 45 44.94 14.68 0.34
C VAL A 45 45.38 14.26 1.75
N TYR A 46 44.97 13.07 2.20
CA TYR A 46 45.22 12.63 3.56
C TYR A 46 46.41 11.66 3.60
N ASP A 47 47.58 12.21 3.93
CA ASP A 47 48.84 11.47 4.03
C ASP A 47 48.84 10.38 5.13
N GLY A 48 47.85 10.43 6.04
CA GLY A 48 47.62 9.39 7.04
C GLY A 48 46.99 8.10 6.49
N PHE A 49 46.59 8.08 5.21
CA PHE A 49 46.67 6.83 4.43
C PHE A 49 48.15 6.49 4.18
N GLN A 50 48.86 6.08 5.24
CA GLN A 50 50.16 5.43 5.09
C GLN A 50 49.98 4.31 4.08
N TYR A 51 50.75 4.35 2.99
CA TYR A 51 50.39 3.79 1.67
C TYR A 51 50.08 2.27 1.63
N LEU A 52 50.20 1.56 2.75
CA LEU A 52 50.18 0.11 2.88
C LEU A 52 49.55 -0.43 4.21
N GLU A 53 48.62 0.26 4.88
CA GLU A 53 47.85 -0.35 6.01
C GLU A 53 46.33 -0.06 6.01
N PRO A 54 45.49 -1.00 6.52
CA PRO A 54 44.07 -0.76 6.79
C PRO A 54 43.84 0.40 7.77
N CYS A 55 42.85 1.25 7.48
CA CYS A 55 42.56 2.47 8.25
C CYS A 55 41.11 2.47 8.79
N LEU A 56 40.86 3.04 9.98
CA LEU A 56 39.49 3.23 10.47
C LEU A 56 38.90 4.53 9.92
N ILE A 57 37.66 4.45 9.43
CA ILE A 57 36.86 5.57 8.93
C ILE A 57 35.65 5.75 9.87
N PRO A 58 35.34 6.99 10.31
CA PRO A 58 34.16 7.28 11.14
C PRO A 58 32.85 7.12 10.35
N VAL A 59 31.72 7.37 11.02
CA VAL A 59 30.48 7.70 10.29
C VAL A 59 30.73 8.95 9.43
N GLY A 60 30.29 8.94 8.18
CA GLY A 60 30.48 10.09 7.29
C GLY A 60 29.82 9.91 5.92
N THR A 61 29.93 10.94 5.06
CA THR A 61 29.44 10.89 3.68
C THR A 61 30.62 10.63 2.75
N TYR A 62 30.60 9.50 2.02
CA TYR A 62 31.50 9.21 0.91
C TYR A 62 30.90 9.69 -0.42
N ILE A 63 31.74 10.11 -1.37
CA ILE A 63 31.37 10.73 -2.65
C ILE A 63 32.31 10.19 -3.74
N ALA A 64 31.82 9.43 -4.72
CA ALA A 64 32.67 8.88 -5.78
C ALA A 64 33.15 9.94 -6.79
N LEU A 65 34.42 9.88 -7.23
CA LEU A 65 34.98 10.85 -8.19
C LEU A 65 34.32 10.77 -9.57
N GLU A 66 33.84 9.59 -9.97
CA GLU A 66 33.25 9.32 -11.28
C GLU A 66 31.94 10.10 -11.55
N VAL A 67 31.38 10.73 -10.51
CA VAL A 67 30.20 11.60 -10.61
C VAL A 67 30.53 13.07 -10.30
N LEU A 68 31.82 13.42 -10.18
CA LEU A 68 32.27 14.81 -10.24
C LEU A 68 32.40 15.25 -11.72
N PRO A 69 32.09 16.52 -12.07
CA PRO A 69 32.20 16.99 -13.45
C PRO A 69 33.63 16.88 -14.00
N GLN A 70 33.76 16.42 -15.25
CA GLN A 70 35.05 16.15 -15.92
C GLN A 70 36.02 17.34 -16.06
N GLN A 71 35.63 18.55 -15.66
CA GLN A 71 36.48 19.75 -15.65
C GLN A 71 37.29 19.91 -14.35
N VAL A 72 37.07 19.08 -13.32
CA VAL A 72 37.81 19.15 -12.04
C VAL A 72 39.16 18.44 -12.18
N ASN A 73 40.20 19.17 -12.58
CA ASN A 73 41.57 18.64 -12.58
C ASN A 73 42.14 18.62 -11.15
N LEU A 74 42.12 17.45 -10.52
CA LEU A 74 42.53 17.22 -9.12
C LEU A 74 44.04 17.42 -8.83
N THR A 75 44.85 17.76 -9.85
CA THR A 75 46.31 17.90 -9.71
C THR A 75 46.80 19.30 -9.33
N SER A 76 45.94 20.31 -9.23
CA SER A 76 46.35 21.69 -8.92
C SER A 76 45.46 22.39 -7.87
N ASN A 77 46.09 22.79 -6.75
CA ASN A 77 45.62 23.72 -5.71
C ASN A 77 44.13 23.67 -5.32
N SER A 78 43.83 22.78 -4.36
CA SER A 78 42.85 22.82 -3.24
C SER A 78 41.63 23.77 -3.18
N SER A 79 41.62 24.96 -3.78
CA SER A 79 40.55 25.96 -3.64
C SER A 79 39.20 25.47 -4.18
N GLY A 80 39.17 24.92 -5.40
CA GLY A 80 37.94 24.44 -6.03
C GLY A 80 37.33 23.24 -5.30
N LEU A 81 38.16 22.30 -4.84
CA LEU A 81 37.71 21.13 -4.07
C LEU A 81 37.15 21.55 -2.70
N ALA A 82 37.81 22.52 -2.04
CA ALA A 82 37.33 23.08 -0.77
C ALA A 82 35.98 23.82 -0.94
N GLU A 83 35.78 24.58 -2.02
CA GLU A 83 34.49 25.26 -2.25
C GLU A 83 33.36 24.28 -2.60
N ILE A 84 33.62 23.24 -3.39
CA ILE A 84 32.63 22.18 -3.68
C ILE A 84 32.27 21.43 -2.40
N VAL A 85 33.25 21.04 -1.58
CA VAL A 85 33.01 20.41 -0.27
C VAL A 85 32.22 21.34 0.67
N GLN A 86 32.62 22.61 0.79
CA GLN A 86 31.92 23.60 1.63
C GLN A 86 30.45 23.73 1.20
N GLN A 87 30.17 23.86 -0.10
CA GLN A 87 28.81 23.91 -0.65
C GLN A 87 28.02 22.63 -0.37
N ILE A 88 28.64 21.45 -0.45
CA ILE A 88 28.01 20.16 -0.13
C ILE A 88 27.69 20.05 1.36
N VAL A 89 28.57 20.53 2.26
CA VAL A 89 28.38 20.42 3.72
C VAL A 89 27.37 21.44 4.25
N GLU A 90 27.46 22.71 3.84
CA GLU A 90 26.57 23.78 4.30
C GLU A 90 25.08 23.49 4.02
N SER A 91 24.81 22.66 3.00
CA SER A 91 23.48 22.34 2.51
C SER A 91 23.00 20.91 2.84
N GLU A 92 23.73 20.20 3.71
CA GLU A 92 23.28 18.93 4.33
C GLU A 92 23.25 18.98 5.87
N ILE A 93 23.75 20.08 6.46
CA ILE A 93 23.77 20.34 7.90
C ILE A 93 22.97 21.63 8.26
N GLY A 94 22.64 22.46 7.27
CA GLY A 94 21.93 23.73 7.46
C GLY A 94 20.42 23.62 7.59
N ASP A 95 19.94 23.24 8.77
CA ASP A 95 18.73 23.86 9.36
C ASP A 95 18.69 23.64 10.88
N THR A 96 19.26 24.60 11.63
CA THR A 96 19.06 24.74 13.08
C THR A 96 18.90 26.21 13.42
N ALA A 97 17.73 26.56 13.96
CA ALA A 97 17.27 27.91 14.30
C ALA A 97 17.17 28.89 13.12
N ASP A 98 15.95 29.00 12.57
CA ASP A 98 15.52 30.22 11.89
C ASP A 98 15.03 31.23 12.94
N GLN A 99 15.49 32.48 12.80
CA GLN A 99 14.80 33.65 13.37
C GLN A 99 15.26 34.91 12.61
N ASP A 100 14.27 35.65 12.12
CA ASP A 100 14.34 37.00 11.56
C ASP A 100 15.36 37.26 10.43
N SER A 101 14.91 37.17 9.16
CA SER A 101 14.22 38.33 8.55
C SER A 101 14.06 38.26 7.02
N GLU A 102 12.96 38.83 6.52
CA GLU A 102 12.79 39.10 5.08
C GLU A 102 13.82 40.12 4.57
N LYS A 103 14.68 39.76 3.60
CA LYS A 103 15.18 40.58 2.47
C LYS A 103 16.35 39.92 1.72
N SER A 104 16.08 39.03 0.75
CA SER A 104 17.05 38.64 -0.30
C SER A 104 16.47 38.08 -1.61
N ALA A 105 15.15 38.11 -1.81
CA ALA A 105 14.47 37.52 -2.97
C ALA A 105 14.69 38.24 -4.34
N ARG A 106 15.81 38.95 -4.55
CA ARG A 106 16.05 39.79 -5.75
C ARG A 106 17.48 39.84 -6.31
N SER A 107 18.46 39.10 -5.78
CA SER A 107 19.89 39.27 -6.16
C SER A 107 20.57 38.06 -6.82
N LEU A 108 19.82 37.09 -7.35
CA LEU A 108 20.38 35.90 -8.04
C LEU A 108 19.85 35.68 -9.47
N GLN A 109 19.15 36.66 -10.06
CA GLN A 109 18.93 36.71 -11.51
C GLN A 109 20.18 37.28 -12.23
N ARG A 110 21.22 36.45 -12.44
CA ARG A 110 22.22 36.53 -13.55
C ARG A 110 23.38 35.55 -13.34
N ALA A 111 23.12 34.26 -13.61
CA ALA A 111 24.12 33.28 -14.00
C ALA A 111 23.47 32.35 -15.04
N ASN A 112 24.21 31.90 -16.06
CA ASN A 112 23.62 31.16 -17.18
C ASN A 112 23.24 29.72 -16.80
N PHE A 113 21.97 29.50 -16.52
CA PHE A 113 21.37 28.23 -16.07
C PHE A 113 21.27 27.12 -17.16
N ALA A 114 21.91 27.30 -18.32
CA ALA A 114 21.56 26.61 -19.56
C ALA A 114 22.46 25.40 -19.96
N GLY A 115 23.41 24.98 -19.11
CA GLY A 115 24.36 23.89 -19.46
C GLY A 115 24.65 22.85 -18.36
N LEU A 116 24.19 23.05 -17.13
CA LEU A 116 24.58 22.23 -15.97
C LEU A 116 23.59 21.11 -15.60
N PHE A 117 22.57 20.85 -16.43
CA PHE A 117 21.67 19.70 -16.27
C PHE A 117 22.07 18.48 -17.13
N ALA A 118 23.31 18.46 -17.65
CA ALA A 118 24.01 17.21 -17.92
C ALA A 118 24.43 16.58 -16.58
N LYS A 119 23.48 15.88 -15.94
CA LYS A 119 23.50 15.35 -14.57
C LYS A 119 23.55 16.39 -13.43
N GLU A 120 22.33 16.79 -13.06
CA GLU A 120 21.83 16.79 -11.67
C GLU A 120 22.06 18.02 -10.74
N PRO A 121 21.19 18.23 -9.73
CA PRO A 121 20.86 19.59 -9.26
C PRO A 121 21.76 20.14 -8.14
N ILE A 122 21.67 21.44 -7.85
CA ILE A 122 22.24 22.13 -6.67
C ILE A 122 21.18 22.27 -5.56
N LYS A 123 21.60 22.63 -4.34
CA LYS A 123 21.09 22.09 -3.06
C LYS A 123 20.07 23.00 -2.33
N GLY A 124 19.17 22.35 -1.59
CA GLY A 124 17.97 22.94 -0.94
C GLY A 124 16.96 21.86 -0.54
N LEU A 125 16.95 20.74 -1.28
CA LEU A 125 16.52 19.43 -0.81
C LEU A 125 17.68 18.44 -1.00
N ALA A 126 18.06 17.73 0.08
CA ALA A 126 19.17 16.78 0.06
C ALA A 126 19.14 15.66 1.12
N GLY A 127 17.96 15.37 1.68
CA GLY A 127 17.71 14.02 2.23
C GLY A 127 17.60 12.95 1.14
N ILE A 128 17.71 13.35 -0.14
CA ILE A 128 17.76 12.53 -1.35
C ILE A 128 18.66 13.25 -2.37
N ARG A 129 19.75 12.60 -2.82
CA ARG A 129 20.66 13.05 -3.90
C ARG A 129 21.26 11.86 -4.67
N PRO A 130 21.69 12.04 -5.93
CA PRO A 130 21.75 10.93 -6.87
C PRO A 130 23.04 10.12 -6.80
N LEU A 131 22.88 8.80 -6.64
CA LEU A 131 23.73 7.72 -7.20
C LEU A 131 25.27 7.95 -7.14
N SER A 132 25.76 8.68 -6.14
CA SER A 132 27.14 9.14 -6.05
C SER A 132 27.64 9.36 -4.63
N THR A 133 26.72 9.62 -3.69
CA THR A 133 27.02 9.94 -2.30
C THR A 133 26.48 8.88 -1.34
N THR A 134 27.35 8.02 -0.81
CA THR A 134 26.98 6.94 0.12
C THR A 134 27.24 7.39 1.55
N ARG A 135 26.22 7.34 2.43
CA ARG A 135 26.45 7.52 3.88
C ARG A 135 27.03 6.25 4.47
N LEU A 136 28.27 6.32 4.93
CA LEU A 136 28.98 5.20 5.52
C LEU A 136 28.76 5.15 7.05
N PRO A 137 28.48 3.97 7.62
CA PRO A 137 28.66 3.76 9.06
C PRO A 137 30.16 3.79 9.41
N MET A 138 30.51 3.73 10.69
CA MET A 138 31.90 3.54 11.08
C MET A 138 32.42 2.17 10.59
N GLY A 139 33.60 2.13 9.96
CA GLY A 139 34.16 0.93 9.33
C GLY A 139 35.65 1.01 9.07
N ILE A 140 36.24 -0.06 8.55
CA ILE A 140 37.67 -0.16 8.22
C ILE A 140 37.82 -0.22 6.69
N PHE A 141 38.71 0.61 6.16
CA PHE A 141 39.03 0.69 4.73
C PHE A 141 40.41 0.09 4.43
N VAL A 142 40.55 -0.52 3.25
CA VAL A 142 41.76 -1.21 2.76
C VAL A 142 41.99 -0.81 1.30
N PRO A 143 43.01 0.03 0.98
CA PRO A 143 43.25 0.49 -0.39
C PRO A 143 43.60 -0.64 -1.38
N ASP A 144 43.05 -0.60 -2.60
CA ASP A 144 43.31 -1.62 -3.63
C ASP A 144 44.78 -1.67 -4.06
N LYS A 145 45.50 -0.54 -3.99
CA LYS A 145 46.95 -0.52 -4.25
C LYS A 145 47.76 -1.37 -3.28
N TYR A 146 47.25 -1.65 -2.07
CA TYR A 146 47.86 -2.59 -1.14
C TYR A 146 47.58 -4.06 -1.52
N LEU A 147 46.40 -4.33 -2.11
CA LEU A 147 46.07 -5.66 -2.65
C LEU A 147 46.97 -5.97 -3.87
N SER A 148 46.96 -5.10 -4.88
CA SER A 148 47.73 -5.33 -6.12
C SER A 148 49.24 -5.31 -5.90
N LYS A 149 49.77 -4.36 -5.12
CA LYS A 149 51.22 -4.27 -4.90
C LYS A 149 51.80 -5.54 -4.23
N MET A 150 51.08 -6.18 -3.31
CA MET A 150 51.53 -7.43 -2.70
C MET A 150 51.19 -8.71 -3.47
N LEU A 151 50.46 -8.61 -4.58
CA LEU A 151 50.31 -9.71 -5.55
C LEU A 151 51.44 -9.69 -6.59
N TYR A 152 51.98 -8.51 -6.94
CA TYR A 152 52.94 -8.36 -8.05
C TYR A 152 54.39 -8.04 -7.65
N GLU A 153 54.72 -7.64 -6.41
CA GLU A 153 56.12 -7.35 -5.99
C GLU A 153 57.08 -8.57 -5.98
N ASN A 154 56.61 -9.77 -6.31
CA ASN A 154 57.44 -10.98 -6.51
C ASN A 154 57.45 -11.47 -7.98
N ALA A 155 56.76 -10.79 -8.90
CA ALA A 155 56.58 -11.21 -10.30
C ALA A 155 57.47 -10.39 -11.24
N ASP A 156 58.77 -10.33 -10.96
CA ASP A 156 59.75 -9.61 -11.77
C ASP A 156 60.50 -10.59 -12.69
N TYR A 157 60.42 -10.36 -14.00
CA TYR A 157 61.03 -11.23 -15.02
C TYR A 157 62.47 -10.76 -15.31
N GLY A 158 63.46 -11.58 -14.98
CA GLY A 158 64.84 -11.40 -15.45
C GLY A 158 65.04 -12.07 -16.80
N GLU A 159 65.42 -11.31 -17.82
CA GLU A 159 66.03 -11.85 -19.04
C GLU A 159 67.53 -12.11 -18.79
N GLU A 160 68.00 -13.34 -18.98
CA GLU A 160 69.16 -13.68 -19.86
C GLU A 160 69.49 -15.19 -19.81
N ASP A 161 69.87 -15.72 -20.98
CA ASP A 161 70.63 -16.95 -21.30
C ASP A 161 70.45 -18.29 -20.53
N GLY A 162 70.19 -19.36 -21.30
CA GLY A 162 70.49 -20.75 -20.93
C GLY A 162 69.50 -21.80 -21.46
N ALA A 163 69.98 -22.78 -22.23
CA ALA A 163 69.13 -23.82 -22.82
C ALA A 163 69.44 -25.22 -22.27
N ALA A 164 68.42 -25.97 -21.80
CA ALA A 164 68.41 -27.44 -21.74
C ALA A 164 67.02 -28.05 -21.47
N SER A 165 66.74 -29.17 -22.14
CA SER A 165 65.93 -30.36 -21.79
C SER A 165 64.65 -30.31 -20.92
N ALA A 166 63.69 -31.12 -21.38
CA ALA A 166 62.36 -31.42 -20.85
C ALA A 166 62.23 -32.06 -19.44
N ASP A 167 60.95 -32.14 -19.05
CA ASP A 167 60.25 -33.09 -18.16
C ASP A 167 60.05 -32.82 -16.65
N GLU A 168 58.78 -33.06 -16.29
CA GLU A 168 58.16 -33.38 -15.01
C GLU A 168 57.91 -32.34 -13.87
N LYS A 169 56.69 -32.51 -13.31
CA LYS A 169 56.11 -32.05 -12.03
C LYS A 169 55.58 -30.60 -11.95
N ALA A 170 54.49 -30.47 -11.19
CA ALA A 170 53.65 -29.28 -11.08
C ALA A 170 54.03 -28.39 -9.88
N PRO A 171 53.76 -27.07 -9.92
CA PRO A 171 53.91 -26.19 -8.76
C PRO A 171 52.76 -26.34 -7.74
N GLU A 172 53.06 -26.10 -6.47
CA GLU A 172 52.09 -25.94 -5.39
C GLU A 172 51.32 -24.60 -5.47
N GLU A 173 50.20 -24.48 -4.75
CA GLU A 173 49.37 -23.27 -4.73
C GLU A 173 50.03 -22.08 -3.99
N ASP A 174 49.63 -20.86 -4.40
CA ASP A 174 50.41 -19.63 -4.36
C ASP A 174 50.68 -19.04 -2.94
N PRO A 175 51.94 -19.10 -2.42
CA PRO A 175 52.30 -18.58 -1.10
C PRO A 175 52.12 -17.06 -0.81
N PRO A 176 52.22 -16.12 -1.79
CA PRO A 176 52.06 -14.68 -1.55
C PRO A 176 50.66 -14.31 -1.02
N MET A 177 49.62 -14.98 -1.53
CA MET A 177 48.23 -14.57 -1.28
C MET A 177 47.82 -14.76 0.19
N GLN A 178 48.16 -15.91 0.80
CA GLN A 178 48.01 -16.14 2.25
C GLN A 178 48.74 -15.07 3.06
N LYS A 179 49.98 -14.75 2.66
CA LYS A 179 50.87 -13.80 3.34
C LYS A 179 50.32 -12.37 3.30
N ALA A 180 49.64 -12.00 2.22
CA ALA A 180 48.92 -10.74 2.06
C ALA A 180 47.66 -10.68 2.96
N HIS A 181 46.78 -11.67 2.86
CA HIS A 181 45.55 -11.74 3.66
C HIS A 181 45.82 -11.75 5.17
N LEU A 182 46.82 -12.51 5.62
CA LEU A 182 47.21 -12.57 7.03
C LEU A 182 47.69 -11.22 7.58
N LYS A 183 48.30 -10.36 6.75
CA LYS A 183 48.64 -8.97 7.14
C LYS A 183 47.38 -8.09 7.29
N ILE A 184 46.42 -8.17 6.37
CA ILE A 184 45.14 -7.43 6.46
C ILE A 184 44.41 -7.79 7.77
N TYR A 185 44.25 -9.09 8.01
CA TYR A 185 43.61 -9.62 9.22
C TYR A 185 44.29 -9.11 10.50
N ARG A 186 45.63 -9.06 10.52
CA ARG A 186 46.40 -8.50 11.65
C ARG A 186 46.17 -7.00 11.83
N GLY A 187 46.07 -6.22 10.75
CA GLY A 187 45.73 -4.79 10.77
C GLY A 187 44.33 -4.51 11.34
N VAL A 188 43.32 -5.17 10.77
CA VAL A 188 41.91 -5.13 11.24
C VAL A 188 41.83 -5.48 12.74
N ARG A 189 42.48 -6.57 13.15
CA ARG A 189 42.51 -7.03 14.55
C ARG A 189 43.23 -6.05 15.49
N ARG A 190 44.23 -5.30 15.00
CA ARG A 190 44.93 -4.22 15.74
C ARG A 190 43.99 -3.06 16.06
N ILE A 191 43.23 -2.57 15.05
CA ILE A 191 42.24 -1.49 15.19
C ILE A 191 41.12 -1.90 16.16
N VAL A 192 40.54 -3.08 15.96
CA VAL A 192 39.47 -3.64 16.81
C VAL A 192 39.95 -3.83 18.26
N GLY A 193 41.24 -4.09 18.47
CA GLY A 193 41.88 -4.11 19.79
C GLY A 193 41.91 -2.75 20.49
N LYS A 194 42.17 -1.64 19.77
CA LYS A 194 42.11 -0.27 20.32
C LYS A 194 40.68 0.12 20.72
N ILE A 195 39.70 -0.10 19.84
CA ILE A 195 38.27 0.20 20.09
C ILE A 195 37.79 -0.51 21.37
N LYS A 196 38.15 -1.80 21.52
CA LYS A 196 37.78 -2.62 22.70
C LYS A 196 38.56 -2.27 23.98
N ARG A 197 39.61 -1.43 23.89
CA ARG A 197 40.30 -0.85 25.05
C ARG A 197 39.64 0.46 25.48
N ALA A 198 39.49 1.43 24.58
CA ALA A 198 38.85 2.72 24.88
C ALA A 198 37.44 2.57 25.48
N ARG A 199 36.63 1.61 24.99
CA ARG A 199 35.28 1.32 25.55
C ARG A 199 35.30 0.80 27.02
N ARG A 200 36.46 0.38 27.55
CA ARG A 200 36.62 -0.04 28.95
C ARG A 200 37.06 1.07 29.89
N GLU A 201 37.55 2.19 29.35
CA GLU A 201 38.21 3.26 30.12
C GLU A 201 37.22 4.37 30.54
N GLY A 202 35.96 4.28 30.10
CA GLY A 202 34.82 5.08 30.61
C GLY A 202 34.38 6.23 29.70
N PRO A 203 33.25 6.90 30.02
CA PRO A 203 32.64 7.91 29.16
C PRO A 203 33.33 9.30 29.23
N THR A 204 34.21 9.54 30.19
CA THR A 204 34.85 10.84 30.41
C THR A 204 36.04 11.07 29.47
N LYS A 205 35.77 11.69 28.31
CA LYS A 205 36.71 12.02 27.22
C LYS A 205 37.32 10.80 26.51
N PHE A 206 36.51 10.20 25.64
CA PHE A 206 37.00 9.52 24.45
C PHE A 206 37.71 10.53 23.53
N ASP A 207 39.05 10.61 23.63
CA ASP A 207 39.85 11.43 22.71
C ASP A 207 39.92 10.73 21.35
N TYR A 208 39.13 11.23 20.41
CA TYR A 208 39.04 10.72 19.06
C TYR A 208 40.41 10.73 18.36
N ASN A 209 41.15 11.84 18.45
CA ASN A 209 42.41 12.03 17.74
C ASN A 209 43.54 11.17 18.33
N ALA A 210 43.60 11.03 19.65
CA ALA A 210 44.59 10.17 20.32
C ALA A 210 44.33 8.67 20.10
N THR A 211 43.05 8.27 19.97
CA THR A 211 42.68 6.86 19.79
C THR A 211 42.73 6.43 18.31
N PHE A 212 42.28 7.31 17.41
CA PHE A 212 42.13 7.07 15.97
C PHE A 212 42.77 8.24 15.17
N PRO A 213 44.10 8.21 14.97
CA PRO A 213 44.80 9.34 14.40
C PRO A 213 44.37 9.62 12.94
N GLY A 214 43.89 10.84 12.71
CA GLY A 214 44.13 11.59 11.47
C GLY A 214 42.93 12.04 10.63
N LEU A 215 41.69 11.62 10.93
CA LEU A 215 40.49 12.23 10.33
C LEU A 215 39.76 13.09 11.37
N THR A 216 39.99 14.41 11.39
CA THR A 216 39.23 15.29 12.28
C THR A 216 37.82 15.55 11.74
N PRO A 217 36.80 15.85 12.58
CA PRO A 217 35.43 16.13 12.14
C PRO A 217 35.22 17.41 11.30
N TYR A 218 36.28 18.00 10.75
CA TYR A 218 36.31 19.29 10.09
C TYR A 218 37.12 19.30 8.77
N GLU A 219 37.69 18.16 8.38
CA GLU A 219 38.53 17.99 7.19
C GLU A 219 37.88 16.99 6.21
N ALA A 220 37.83 17.34 4.93
CA ALA A 220 37.36 16.43 3.87
C ALA A 220 38.55 15.82 3.13
N VAL A 221 38.44 14.53 2.83
CA VAL A 221 39.60 13.68 2.52
C VAL A 221 39.38 12.84 1.28
N TYR A 222 40.36 12.86 0.36
CA TYR A 222 40.43 11.93 -0.76
C TYR A 222 40.63 10.48 -0.28
N ILE A 223 39.79 9.55 -0.75
CA ILE A 223 39.96 8.10 -0.57
C ILE A 223 40.28 7.47 -1.93
N PRO A 224 41.33 6.62 -2.07
CA PRO A 224 41.61 5.89 -3.29
C PRO A 224 40.59 4.75 -3.53
N GLN A 225 40.73 4.01 -4.64
CA GLN A 225 40.01 2.75 -4.80
C GLN A 225 40.37 1.76 -3.67
N GLY A 226 39.41 0.98 -3.17
CA GLY A 226 39.65 0.02 -2.09
C GLY A 226 38.40 -0.64 -1.49
N LEU A 227 38.62 -1.60 -0.60
CA LEU A 227 37.57 -2.33 0.12
C LEU A 227 37.21 -1.66 1.45
N PHE A 228 35.93 -1.70 1.83
CA PHE A 228 35.39 -1.16 3.07
C PHE A 228 34.56 -2.20 3.83
N VAL A 229 34.84 -2.33 5.13
CA VAL A 229 34.19 -3.29 6.05
C VAL A 229 33.56 -2.51 7.21
N PRO A 230 32.22 -2.42 7.32
CA PRO A 230 31.57 -1.72 8.41
C PRO A 230 31.82 -2.44 9.75
N LEU A 231 31.97 -1.69 10.85
CA LEU A 231 32.29 -2.28 12.16
C LEU A 231 31.22 -3.27 12.67
N SER A 232 29.97 -3.13 12.21
CA SER A 232 28.88 -4.06 12.48
C SER A 232 29.10 -5.46 11.91
N ALA A 233 29.86 -5.60 10.82
CA ALA A 233 30.19 -6.88 10.20
C ALA A 233 31.38 -7.59 10.88
N ILE A 234 32.10 -6.96 11.80
CA ILE A 234 33.30 -7.53 12.42
C ILE A 234 32.92 -8.41 13.63
N PRO A 235 33.22 -9.72 13.62
CA PRO A 235 32.70 -10.64 14.64
C PRO A 235 33.07 -10.33 16.10
N GLY A 236 32.15 -10.74 16.98
CA GLY A 236 32.35 -10.78 18.43
C GLY A 236 33.46 -11.75 18.85
N LYS A 237 33.90 -11.64 20.10
CA LYS A 237 35.11 -12.33 20.63
C LYS A 237 34.99 -13.88 20.78
N ARG A 238 33.97 -14.50 20.18
CA ARG A 238 33.70 -15.95 20.19
C ARG A 238 33.75 -16.62 18.82
N SER A 239 33.64 -15.90 17.70
CA SER A 239 33.66 -16.47 16.34
C SER A 239 35.07 -16.81 15.81
N ALA A 240 36.03 -17.07 16.71
CA ALA A 240 37.34 -17.59 16.32
C ALA A 240 37.22 -19.10 16.12
N VAL A 241 36.96 -19.51 14.87
CA VAL A 241 36.73 -20.90 14.47
C VAL A 241 37.83 -21.83 15.03
N ARG A 242 37.42 -22.84 15.79
CA ARG A 242 38.27 -23.98 16.16
C ARG A 242 37.87 -25.18 15.32
N GLY A 243 38.77 -25.67 14.47
CA GLY A 243 38.64 -26.98 13.83
C GLY A 243 38.13 -27.00 12.37
N ALA A 244 38.18 -25.89 11.64
CA ALA A 244 38.03 -25.95 10.17
C ALA A 244 39.40 -26.23 9.50
N PRO A 245 39.48 -27.17 8.54
CA PRO A 245 40.64 -27.29 7.66
C PRO A 245 40.73 -26.08 6.71
N SER A 246 41.91 -25.83 6.14
CA SER A 246 42.23 -24.56 5.49
C SER A 246 41.67 -24.41 4.06
N THR A 247 40.48 -23.80 3.95
CA THR A 247 40.13 -22.97 2.77
C THR A 247 40.58 -21.52 3.03
N ASN A 248 41.11 -20.82 2.03
CA ASN A 248 42.00 -19.66 2.21
C ASN A 248 41.32 -18.29 2.52
N THR A 249 40.14 -18.28 3.13
CA THR A 249 39.35 -17.07 3.41
C THR A 249 39.59 -16.48 4.81
N TYR A 250 40.67 -15.70 4.98
CA TYR A 250 40.99 -15.02 6.25
C TYR A 250 39.96 -13.95 6.72
N PHE A 251 38.86 -13.76 5.98
CA PHE A 251 37.72 -12.92 6.33
C PHE A 251 36.56 -13.70 6.98
N ASP A 252 36.66 -15.02 7.15
CA ASP A 252 35.60 -15.88 7.70
C ASP A 252 34.87 -15.26 8.92
N GLY A 253 33.55 -15.07 8.75
CA GLY A 253 32.68 -14.33 9.67
C GLY A 253 32.28 -12.92 9.19
N ILE A 254 32.94 -12.38 8.15
CA ILE A 254 32.51 -11.22 7.38
C ILE A 254 31.98 -11.75 6.04
N THR A 255 30.70 -11.52 5.72
CA THR A 255 30.11 -12.02 4.45
C THR A 255 30.57 -11.18 3.26
N ALA A 256 30.54 -11.75 2.04
CA ALA A 256 30.95 -11.03 0.83
C ALA A 256 30.16 -9.72 0.62
N LEU A 257 28.84 -9.73 0.85
CA LEU A 257 27.97 -8.54 0.81
C LEU A 257 28.24 -7.53 1.93
N SER A 258 28.99 -7.90 2.97
CA SER A 258 29.46 -6.97 4.01
C SER A 258 30.76 -6.24 3.64
N VAL A 259 31.43 -6.62 2.55
CA VAL A 259 32.64 -5.96 2.06
C VAL A 259 32.27 -5.14 0.83
N MET A 260 32.18 -3.83 0.99
CA MET A 260 31.90 -2.91 -0.10
C MET A 260 33.18 -2.60 -0.86
N SER A 261 33.18 -2.64 -2.20
CA SER A 261 34.26 -2.05 -2.99
C SER A 261 33.92 -0.60 -3.32
N PHE A 262 34.89 0.30 -3.17
CA PHE A 262 34.77 1.70 -3.56
C PHE A 262 35.71 2.00 -4.73
N ALA A 263 35.19 2.74 -5.72
CA ALA A 263 35.99 3.56 -6.62
C ALA A 263 36.81 4.61 -5.83
N PRO A 264 37.69 5.40 -6.46
CA PRO A 264 38.23 6.61 -5.84
C PRO A 264 37.12 7.62 -5.53
N GLY A 265 37.28 8.40 -4.44
CA GLY A 265 36.28 9.38 -4.00
C GLY A 265 36.79 10.39 -2.98
N VAL A 266 35.86 11.17 -2.40
CA VAL A 266 36.06 12.10 -1.29
C VAL A 266 35.13 11.72 -0.14
N PHE A 267 35.66 11.69 1.08
CA PHE A 267 34.91 11.38 2.29
C PHE A 267 34.90 12.57 3.24
N VAL A 268 33.73 12.81 3.85
CA VAL A 268 33.49 13.87 4.83
C VAL A 268 33.05 13.23 6.16
N PRO A 269 33.88 13.25 7.21
CA PRO A 269 33.54 12.69 8.52
C PRO A 269 32.42 13.48 9.19
N HIS A 270 31.48 12.79 9.84
CA HIS A 270 30.44 13.41 10.66
C HIS A 270 30.93 13.62 12.11
N LYS A 271 30.37 14.61 12.80
CA LYS A 271 30.79 14.97 14.17
C LYS A 271 30.30 13.95 15.21
N LEU A 272 31.21 13.10 15.68
CA LEU A 272 30.98 12.15 16.76
C LEU A 272 31.32 12.77 18.13
N SER A 273 30.34 12.93 19.01
CA SER A 273 30.52 13.27 20.43
C SER A 273 30.74 12.05 21.34
N SER A 274 30.29 10.88 20.88
CA SER A 274 30.51 9.56 21.47
C SER A 274 30.50 8.51 20.36
N MET A 275 30.94 7.27 20.64
CA MET A 275 30.60 6.16 19.74
C MET A 275 29.07 6.00 19.72
N PRO A 276 28.44 5.76 18.55
CA PRO A 276 27.08 5.24 18.52
C PRO A 276 27.04 3.91 19.27
N PRO A 277 25.91 3.52 19.89
CA PRO A 277 25.71 2.12 20.21
C PRO A 277 25.84 1.33 18.91
N LEU A 278 26.73 0.33 18.90
CA LEU A 278 26.52 -0.82 18.01
C LEU A 278 25.08 -1.28 18.26
N PRO A 279 24.28 -1.60 17.22
CA PRO A 279 22.98 -2.21 17.43
C PRO A 279 23.14 -3.35 18.44
N GLY A 280 22.34 -3.31 19.51
CA GLY A 280 22.07 -4.51 20.27
C GLY A 280 21.54 -5.57 19.28
N ASN A 281 21.77 -6.85 19.57
CA ASN A 281 21.32 -7.93 18.70
C ASN A 281 19.90 -7.62 18.19
N VAL A 282 19.71 -7.47 16.87
CA VAL A 282 18.40 -7.17 16.25
C VAL A 282 17.55 -8.45 16.19
N ILE A 283 17.70 -9.25 17.24
CA ILE A 283 17.16 -10.57 17.52
C ILE A 283 16.95 -10.55 19.04
N PRO A 284 15.70 -10.52 19.54
CA PRO A 284 15.42 -10.65 20.95
C PRO A 284 16.14 -11.90 21.46
N SER A 285 17.01 -11.72 22.44
CA SER A 285 17.78 -12.81 23.02
C SER A 285 16.96 -13.37 24.19
N PRO A 286 16.30 -14.54 24.05
CA PRO A 286 15.59 -15.15 25.17
C PRO A 286 16.56 -15.40 26.35
N PRO A 287 16.06 -15.57 27.58
CA PRO A 287 16.90 -15.93 28.72
C PRO A 287 17.74 -17.16 28.36
N ASN A 288 19.08 -17.08 28.50
CA ASN A 288 20.03 -18.08 28.02
C ASN A 288 19.54 -19.52 28.28
N HIS A 289 19.09 -20.21 27.24
CA HIS A 289 19.01 -21.66 27.29
C HIS A 289 20.42 -22.20 27.48
N GLY A 290 20.65 -22.92 28.58
CA GLY A 290 21.92 -23.57 28.86
C GLY A 290 22.25 -24.54 27.74
N GLY A 291 23.28 -24.22 26.94
CA GLY A 291 23.55 -24.93 25.71
C GLY A 291 24.01 -26.36 25.94
N VAL A 292 23.35 -27.31 25.26
CA VAL A 292 23.89 -28.64 24.99
C VAL A 292 24.18 -28.70 23.49
N THR A 293 25.39 -29.10 23.12
CA THR A 293 25.82 -29.21 21.72
C THR A 293 25.37 -30.54 21.13
N GLY A 294 24.56 -30.49 20.07
CA GLY A 294 24.25 -31.63 19.22
C GLY A 294 23.95 -31.15 17.80
N LYS A 295 24.55 -31.78 16.79
CA LYS A 295 24.13 -31.62 15.40
C LYS A 295 22.81 -32.39 15.19
N PRO A 296 21.96 -31.98 14.22
CA PRO A 296 21.23 -32.94 13.43
C PRO A 296 22.20 -33.59 12.41
N GLU A 297 22.41 -34.90 12.53
CA GLU A 297 22.85 -35.76 11.42
C GLU A 297 21.66 -36.65 11.04
N ALA A 298 21.52 -36.95 9.74
CA ALA A 298 20.37 -37.65 9.20
C ALA A 298 20.63 -39.16 9.11
N ASP A 299 19.57 -39.93 9.36
CA ASP A 299 19.29 -41.34 9.03
C ASP A 299 20.42 -42.38 9.17
N VAL A 300 20.16 -43.44 9.96
CA VAL A 300 19.94 -44.83 9.46
C VAL A 300 19.75 -45.81 10.63
N ASP A 301 18.66 -46.59 10.53
CA ASP A 301 18.33 -47.91 11.12
C ASP A 301 18.40 -48.23 12.63
N HIS A 302 17.56 -49.21 13.00
CA HIS A 302 17.47 -49.87 14.30
C HIS A 302 18.47 -51.02 14.42
N GLU A 303 19.06 -51.21 15.61
CA GLU A 303 18.97 -52.52 16.30
C GLU A 303 19.19 -52.41 17.83
N ILE A 304 19.08 -53.53 18.53
CA ILE A 304 18.90 -53.63 20.00
C ILE A 304 20.11 -54.31 20.67
N ASN A 305 20.59 -53.80 21.81
CA ASN A 305 20.95 -54.66 22.96
C ASN A 305 21.24 -53.91 24.28
N ASN A 306 21.09 -54.64 25.40
CA ASN A 306 21.40 -54.19 26.76
C ASN A 306 22.83 -54.57 27.19
N SER A 307 23.51 -53.73 27.97
CA SER A 307 24.16 -54.17 29.23
C SER A 307 24.83 -53.04 30.06
N THR A 308 24.93 -53.30 31.36
CA THR A 308 25.62 -52.58 32.46
C THR A 308 27.04 -52.05 32.15
N LEU A 309 27.51 -50.94 32.73
CA LEU A 309 28.18 -50.93 34.06
C LEU A 309 28.33 -49.52 34.74
N THR A 310 28.09 -49.49 36.05
CA THR A 310 28.68 -48.69 37.16
C THR A 310 29.29 -47.27 36.99
N ASN A 311 28.73 -46.32 37.75
CA ASN A 311 29.38 -45.28 38.61
C ASN A 311 30.80 -44.74 38.31
N SER A 312 30.91 -43.42 38.09
CA SER A 312 31.83 -42.56 38.88
C SER A 312 31.48 -41.06 38.81
N THR A 313 31.86 -40.30 39.85
CA THR A 313 31.97 -38.82 39.95
C THR A 313 30.90 -37.92 39.32
N LYS A 314 30.06 -37.30 40.19
CA LYS A 314 29.26 -36.10 39.84
C LYS A 314 30.15 -34.87 39.62
N PRO A 315 29.99 -34.12 38.51
CA PRO A 315 30.18 -32.66 38.51
C PRO A 315 28.99 -31.99 39.24
N ALA A 316 29.20 -30.82 39.82
CA ALA A 316 28.11 -30.06 40.45
C ALA A 316 27.19 -29.44 39.37
N THR A 317 26.06 -30.08 39.08
CA THR A 317 25.01 -29.54 38.22
C THR A 317 24.30 -28.39 38.92
N GLY A 318 24.78 -27.16 38.71
CA GLY A 318 23.98 -25.97 39.00
C GLY A 318 22.74 -25.99 38.12
N ASN A 319 21.55 -26.04 38.73
CA ASN A 319 20.29 -26.05 38.00
C ASN A 319 20.13 -24.74 37.23
N ILE A 320 20.40 -24.76 35.92
CA ILE A 320 19.96 -23.72 34.99
C ILE A 320 18.45 -23.93 34.82
N THR A 321 17.66 -23.32 35.72
CA THR A 321 16.21 -23.27 35.59
C THR A 321 15.86 -22.64 34.26
N GLN A 322 15.15 -23.39 33.41
CA GLN A 322 14.52 -22.82 32.22
C GLN A 322 13.64 -21.64 32.66
N PRO A 323 13.64 -20.51 31.92
CA PRO A 323 12.81 -19.38 32.27
C PRO A 323 11.33 -19.76 32.25
N SER A 324 10.57 -19.21 33.19
CA SER A 324 9.13 -19.48 33.26
C SER A 324 8.39 -18.84 32.08
N ASN A 325 7.19 -19.33 31.74
CA ASN A 325 6.36 -18.70 30.72
C ASN A 325 6.04 -17.24 31.07
N GLU A 326 5.88 -16.92 32.36
CA GLU A 326 5.68 -15.56 32.85
C GLU A 326 6.93 -14.67 32.59
N GLU A 327 8.14 -15.18 32.83
CA GLU A 327 9.38 -14.45 32.53
C GLU A 327 9.57 -14.23 31.02
N ILE A 328 9.23 -15.23 30.20
CA ILE A 328 9.26 -15.14 28.73
C ILE A 328 8.27 -14.07 28.25
N GLN A 329 7.02 -14.10 28.74
CA GLN A 329 5.99 -13.12 28.39
C GLN A 329 6.36 -11.71 28.88
N LYS A 330 6.86 -11.58 30.11
CA LYS A 330 7.32 -10.29 30.66
C LYS A 330 8.43 -9.67 29.82
N LYS A 331 9.37 -10.48 29.32
CA LYS A 331 10.42 -10.00 28.40
C LYS A 331 9.90 -9.64 27.01
N PHE A 332 8.93 -10.38 26.47
CA PHE A 332 8.26 -9.99 25.22
C PHE A 332 7.57 -8.63 25.37
N ILE A 333 6.78 -8.45 26.44
CA ILE A 333 6.11 -7.19 26.76
C ILE A 333 7.13 -6.05 26.93
N GLN A 334 8.21 -6.28 27.68
CA GLN A 334 9.26 -5.28 27.88
C GLN A 334 9.90 -4.87 26.55
N TRP A 335 10.27 -5.84 25.71
CA TRP A 335 10.88 -5.59 24.39
C TRP A 335 9.95 -4.81 23.45
N ILE A 336 8.65 -5.14 23.43
CA ILE A 336 7.65 -4.40 22.63
C ILE A 336 7.62 -2.92 23.05
N ASN A 337 7.59 -2.68 24.36
CA ASN A 337 7.33 -1.36 24.95
C ASN A 337 8.59 -0.45 24.96
N GLU A 338 9.75 -1.02 25.28
CA GLU A 338 11.01 -0.28 25.50
C GLU A 338 11.90 -0.22 24.24
N GLU A 339 11.75 -1.17 23.30
CA GLU A 339 12.60 -1.25 22.10
C GLU A 339 11.81 -1.16 20.79
N TYR A 340 10.85 -2.08 20.55
CA TYR A 340 10.26 -2.26 19.23
C TYR A 340 9.49 -1.04 18.71
N ASN A 341 8.55 -0.50 19.50
CA ASN A 341 7.68 0.60 19.05
C ASN A 341 8.51 1.79 18.55
N GLY A 342 9.46 2.28 19.35
CA GLY A 342 10.29 3.44 18.98
C GLY A 342 11.21 3.19 17.77
N MET A 343 11.71 1.97 17.58
CA MET A 343 12.43 1.59 16.36
C MET A 343 11.51 1.58 15.14
N ALA A 344 10.31 0.99 15.27
CA ALA A 344 9.34 0.88 14.19
C ALA A 344 8.78 2.25 13.77
N GLU A 345 8.45 3.13 14.72
CA GLU A 345 8.05 4.52 14.46
C GLU A 345 9.13 5.28 13.69
N SER A 346 10.36 5.26 14.19
CA SER A 346 11.50 5.94 13.56
C SER A 346 11.76 5.45 12.13
N LEU A 347 11.67 4.14 11.89
CA LEU A 347 11.86 3.54 10.57
C LEU A 347 10.70 3.84 9.61
N LEU A 348 9.45 3.68 10.06
CA LEU A 348 8.28 3.93 9.23
C LEU A 348 8.09 5.43 8.93
N SER A 349 8.49 6.32 9.84
CA SER A 349 8.53 7.77 9.59
C SER A 349 9.52 8.13 8.47
N GLN A 350 10.73 7.56 8.50
CA GLN A 350 11.72 7.73 7.43
C GLN A 350 11.23 7.16 6.08
N MET A 351 10.58 5.98 6.11
CA MET A 351 9.96 5.36 4.94
C MET A 351 8.83 6.23 4.36
N ALA A 352 7.90 6.71 5.19
CA ALA A 352 6.82 7.61 4.78
C ALA A 352 7.38 8.92 4.18
N HIS A 353 8.46 9.47 4.73
CA HIS A 353 9.15 10.61 4.13
C HIS A 353 9.82 10.30 2.78
N ALA A 354 10.30 9.08 2.54
CA ALA A 354 10.86 8.70 1.24
C ALA A 354 9.76 8.53 0.18
N VAL A 355 8.70 7.78 0.51
CA VAL A 355 7.49 7.60 -0.32
C VAL A 355 6.90 8.96 -0.69
N TRP A 356 6.63 9.82 0.30
CA TRP A 356 6.08 11.15 0.07
C TRP A 356 6.92 12.00 -0.91
N ARG A 357 8.25 11.97 -0.79
CA ARG A 357 9.15 12.72 -1.68
C ARG A 357 9.14 12.18 -3.11
N PHE A 358 8.98 10.88 -3.31
CA PHE A 358 8.85 10.29 -4.64
C PHE A 358 7.50 10.63 -5.27
N GLU A 359 6.40 10.36 -4.57
CA GLU A 359 5.05 10.51 -5.12
C GLU A 359 4.67 11.98 -5.36
N THR A 360 5.17 12.90 -4.54
CA THR A 360 4.98 14.36 -4.72
C THR A 360 6.11 15.05 -5.51
N ASN A 361 7.10 14.30 -6.02
CA ASN A 361 8.12 14.77 -6.94
C ASN A 361 8.80 13.59 -7.68
N VAL A 362 8.17 13.08 -8.74
CA VAL A 362 8.60 11.83 -9.40
C VAL A 362 9.93 12.02 -10.13
N SER A 363 10.96 11.34 -9.65
CA SER A 363 12.29 11.31 -10.26
C SER A 363 13.07 10.08 -9.81
N ASN A 364 13.99 9.58 -10.65
CA ASN A 364 14.83 8.41 -10.36
C ASN A 364 15.56 8.53 -9.02
N ILE A 365 15.93 9.75 -8.62
CA ILE A 365 16.62 10.02 -7.36
C ILE A 365 15.70 9.70 -6.16
N ASN A 366 14.44 10.15 -6.22
CA ASN A 366 13.46 9.89 -5.17
C ASN A 366 12.94 8.45 -5.21
N GLU A 367 12.85 7.86 -6.40
CA GLU A 367 12.50 6.45 -6.63
C GLU A 367 13.52 5.52 -5.94
N ASN A 368 14.81 5.71 -6.22
CA ASN A 368 15.88 4.93 -5.62
C ASN A 368 15.91 5.08 -4.09
N ALA A 369 15.81 6.31 -3.57
CA ALA A 369 15.78 6.54 -2.12
C ALA A 369 14.54 5.94 -1.42
N MET A 370 13.41 5.79 -2.13
CA MET A 370 12.26 5.04 -1.65
C MET A 370 12.53 3.53 -1.66
N ILE A 371 13.12 2.99 -2.73
CA ILE A 371 13.49 1.57 -2.86
C ILE A 371 14.51 1.16 -1.80
N ASP A 372 15.51 2.00 -1.50
CA ASP A 372 16.46 1.80 -0.41
C ASP A 372 15.75 1.68 0.94
N MET A 373 14.81 2.59 1.23
CA MET A 373 14.01 2.54 2.46
C MET A 373 13.04 1.35 2.50
N MET A 374 12.51 0.90 1.37
CA MET A 374 11.76 -0.37 1.27
C MET A 374 12.66 -1.56 1.63
N SER A 375 13.89 -1.61 1.13
CA SER A 375 14.87 -2.66 1.47
C SER A 375 15.21 -2.66 2.97
N VAL A 376 15.42 -1.49 3.58
CA VAL A 376 15.64 -1.37 5.03
C VAL A 376 14.42 -1.85 5.81
N LYS A 377 13.20 -1.47 5.39
CA LYS A 377 11.94 -1.95 6.00
C LYS A 377 11.81 -3.47 5.93
N THR A 378 12.00 -4.07 4.75
CA THR A 378 11.90 -5.53 4.56
C THR A 378 12.92 -6.29 5.41
N ASN A 379 14.16 -5.78 5.52
CA ASN A 379 15.17 -6.36 6.40
C ASN A 379 14.82 -6.23 7.89
N PHE A 380 14.24 -5.11 8.33
CA PHE A 380 13.75 -4.94 9.70
C PHE A 380 12.60 -5.92 10.01
N THR A 381 11.58 -5.99 9.13
CA THR A 381 10.46 -6.93 9.28
C THR A 381 10.93 -8.38 9.33
N TYR A 382 11.86 -8.80 8.45
CA TYR A 382 12.44 -10.14 8.50
C TYR A 382 13.18 -10.43 9.82
N ASN A 383 14.08 -9.54 10.26
CA ASN A 383 14.85 -9.73 11.49
C ASN A 383 13.94 -9.78 12.73
N VAL A 384 12.91 -8.94 12.77
CA VAL A 384 11.85 -8.99 13.80
C VAL A 384 11.09 -10.31 13.74
N GLY A 385 10.67 -10.77 12.56
CA GLY A 385 9.97 -12.05 12.37
C GLY A 385 10.75 -13.27 12.88
N GLN A 386 12.01 -13.40 12.45
CA GLN A 386 12.90 -14.45 12.95
C GLN A 386 13.13 -14.32 14.46
N GLY A 387 13.22 -13.08 14.95
CA GLY A 387 13.30 -12.76 16.37
C GLY A 387 12.11 -13.25 17.18
N ILE A 388 10.90 -12.88 16.77
CA ILE A 388 9.67 -13.24 17.48
C ILE A 388 9.44 -14.75 17.51
N ARG A 389 9.77 -15.46 16.43
CA ARG A 389 9.72 -16.94 16.38
C ARG A 389 10.67 -17.66 17.36
N SER A 390 11.57 -16.94 18.04
CA SER A 390 12.40 -17.49 19.13
C SER A 390 11.71 -17.51 20.51
N TYR A 391 10.60 -16.77 20.68
CA TYR A 391 9.74 -16.89 21.86
C TYR A 391 8.80 -18.10 21.70
N LYS A 392 8.55 -18.82 22.79
CA LYS A 392 7.53 -19.89 22.81
C LYS A 392 6.13 -19.27 22.68
N PRO A 393 5.33 -19.60 21.65
CA PRO A 393 3.98 -19.03 21.48
C PRO A 393 3.09 -19.26 22.71
N GLU A 394 3.22 -20.43 23.34
CA GLU A 394 2.43 -20.89 24.48
C GLU A 394 2.78 -20.17 25.79
N ALA A 395 3.89 -19.43 25.79
CA ALA A 395 4.25 -18.55 26.90
C ALA A 395 3.52 -17.20 26.83
N ILE A 396 3.09 -16.75 25.64
CA ILE A 396 2.42 -15.46 25.47
C ILE A 396 0.92 -15.66 25.72
N THR A 397 0.45 -15.42 26.96
CA THR A 397 -0.94 -15.72 27.35
C THR A 397 -1.92 -14.56 27.22
N ASN A 398 -1.45 -13.31 27.23
CA ASN A 398 -2.31 -12.13 27.11
C ASN A 398 -2.74 -11.91 25.65
N SER A 399 -4.05 -11.71 25.41
CA SER A 399 -4.66 -11.58 24.08
C SER A 399 -4.04 -10.48 23.20
N THR A 400 -3.77 -9.29 23.74
CA THR A 400 -3.12 -8.19 23.02
C THR A 400 -1.73 -8.60 22.55
N TYR A 401 -0.95 -9.23 23.43
CA TYR A 401 0.42 -9.66 23.11
C TYR A 401 0.46 -10.92 22.22
N ILE A 402 -0.56 -11.81 22.26
CA ILE A 402 -0.75 -12.87 21.26
C ILE A 402 -0.96 -12.26 19.87
N ARG A 403 -1.78 -11.22 19.77
CA ARG A 403 -2.08 -10.54 18.49
C ARG A 403 -0.84 -9.81 17.95
N LEU A 404 -0.06 -9.16 18.81
CA LEU A 404 1.25 -8.62 18.45
C LEU A 404 2.23 -9.71 18.01
N TYR A 405 2.33 -10.82 18.76
CA TYR A 405 3.20 -11.96 18.42
C TYR A 405 2.91 -12.45 17.00
N ARG A 406 1.64 -12.71 16.66
CA ARG A 406 1.25 -13.15 15.31
C ARG A 406 1.67 -12.15 14.24
N LYS A 407 1.23 -10.88 14.36
CA LYS A 407 1.54 -9.82 13.40
C LYS A 407 3.05 -9.60 13.19
N LEU A 408 3.84 -9.72 14.25
CA LEU A 408 5.30 -9.51 14.21
C LEU A 408 6.09 -10.75 13.80
N SER A 409 5.51 -11.95 13.89
CA SER A 409 6.14 -13.21 13.48
C SER A 409 6.11 -13.46 11.96
N ASN A 410 5.28 -12.73 11.22
CA ASN A 410 5.13 -12.81 9.76
C ASN A 410 6.18 -11.92 9.07
N SER A 411 6.97 -12.48 8.14
CA SER A 411 8.07 -11.77 7.46
C SER A 411 7.64 -11.12 6.14
N GLY A 412 6.51 -11.56 5.58
CA GLY A 412 6.02 -11.24 4.24
C GLY A 412 7.05 -11.59 3.15
N ASP A 413 7.21 -10.67 2.21
CA ASP A 413 8.22 -10.72 1.14
C ASP A 413 9.67 -10.84 1.68
N GLY A 414 9.88 -10.55 2.97
CA GLY A 414 11.15 -10.73 3.67
C GLY A 414 11.53 -12.20 3.91
N ALA A 415 10.60 -13.16 3.81
CA ALA A 415 10.91 -14.58 4.03
C ALA A 415 11.82 -15.17 2.93
N LEU A 416 11.77 -14.64 1.71
CA LEU A 416 12.76 -14.94 0.66
C LEU A 416 14.15 -14.40 1.04
N LEU A 417 15.20 -15.10 0.62
CA LEU A 417 16.60 -14.76 0.94
C LEU A 417 17.50 -14.71 -0.31
N GLY A 418 18.53 -13.88 -0.25
CA GLY A 418 19.54 -13.70 -1.31
C GLY A 418 18.93 -13.37 -2.67
N GLU A 419 19.50 -13.97 -3.72
CA GLU A 419 19.09 -13.82 -5.12
C GLU A 419 17.57 -13.97 -5.35
N LYS A 420 16.90 -14.86 -4.60
CA LYS A 420 15.43 -15.02 -4.72
C LYS A 420 14.67 -13.76 -4.31
N ARG A 421 15.11 -13.07 -3.25
CA ARG A 421 14.51 -11.81 -2.79
C ARG A 421 14.81 -10.68 -3.77
N GLU A 422 16.05 -10.62 -4.28
CA GLU A 422 16.48 -9.62 -5.27
C GLU A 422 15.70 -9.76 -6.58
N ASN A 423 15.58 -10.97 -7.12
CA ASN A 423 14.80 -11.25 -8.31
C ASN A 423 13.30 -10.98 -8.08
N PHE A 424 12.73 -11.40 -6.94
CA PHE A 424 11.33 -11.10 -6.61
C PHE A 424 11.04 -9.59 -6.55
N THR A 425 11.93 -8.82 -5.93
CA THR A 425 11.84 -7.36 -5.85
C THR A 425 11.87 -6.73 -7.24
N LYS A 426 12.78 -7.19 -8.10
CA LYS A 426 12.88 -6.77 -9.49
C LYS A 426 11.63 -7.12 -10.30
N ILE A 427 11.10 -8.34 -10.17
CA ILE A 427 9.90 -8.81 -10.88
C ILE A 427 8.70 -7.92 -10.56
N LYS A 428 8.48 -7.55 -9.27
CA LYS A 428 7.43 -6.61 -8.87
C LYS A 428 7.60 -5.23 -9.53
N ALA A 429 8.80 -4.65 -9.43
CA ALA A 429 9.10 -3.35 -10.03
C ALA A 429 8.97 -3.34 -11.56
N ASP A 430 9.40 -4.41 -12.24
CA ASP A 430 9.29 -4.57 -13.70
C ASP A 430 7.82 -4.73 -14.13
N MET A 431 7.00 -5.46 -13.36
CA MET A 431 5.55 -5.55 -13.59
C MET A 431 4.85 -4.19 -13.41
N GLU A 432 5.07 -3.49 -12.30
CA GLU A 432 4.49 -2.16 -12.06
C GLU A 432 4.92 -1.16 -13.16
N ARG A 433 6.19 -1.22 -13.61
CA ARG A 433 6.68 -0.38 -14.71
C ARG A 433 6.00 -0.69 -16.05
N ILE A 434 5.71 -1.95 -16.38
CA ILE A 434 4.96 -2.29 -17.60
C ILE A 434 3.54 -1.73 -17.55
N TYR A 435 2.87 -1.80 -16.39
CA TYR A 435 1.54 -1.21 -16.21
C TYR A 435 1.57 0.32 -16.34
N ALA A 436 2.51 0.99 -15.66
CA ALA A 436 2.66 2.44 -15.69
C ALA A 436 3.05 2.99 -17.07
N ALA A 437 3.84 2.22 -17.84
CA ALA A 437 4.21 2.53 -19.23
C ALA A 437 3.16 2.10 -20.27
N GLY A 438 1.97 1.64 -19.85
CA GLY A 438 0.89 1.23 -20.75
C GLY A 438 0.40 2.37 -21.65
N VAL A 439 0.42 2.12 -22.96
CA VAL A 439 0.02 3.09 -24.01
C VAL A 439 -0.78 2.41 -25.12
N VAL A 440 -1.74 3.15 -25.65
CA VAL A 440 -2.62 2.75 -26.77
C VAL A 440 -2.53 3.78 -27.89
N CYS A 441 -2.67 3.38 -29.15
CA CYS A 441 -2.79 4.36 -30.23
C CYS A 441 -4.21 4.95 -30.32
N GLY A 442 -4.31 6.26 -30.48
CA GLY A 442 -5.60 6.93 -30.74
C GLY A 442 -6.19 6.62 -32.13
N ASP A 443 -5.37 6.13 -33.06
CA ASP A 443 -5.81 5.55 -34.32
C ASP A 443 -6.21 4.08 -34.11
N VAL A 444 -7.41 3.71 -34.56
CA VAL A 444 -7.97 2.35 -34.43
C VAL A 444 -7.40 1.35 -35.43
N SER A 445 -6.64 1.81 -36.43
CA SER A 445 -5.96 0.96 -37.41
C SER A 445 -4.56 0.50 -36.95
N ILE A 446 -3.97 1.14 -35.94
CA ILE A 446 -2.59 0.90 -35.50
C ILE A 446 -2.59 0.00 -34.25
N SER A 447 -2.04 -1.20 -34.37
CA SER A 447 -1.97 -2.16 -33.26
C SER A 447 -0.89 -1.81 -32.23
N VAL A 448 -0.87 -2.53 -31.11
CA VAL A 448 0.21 -2.43 -30.10
C VAL A 448 1.58 -2.83 -30.66
N ALA A 449 1.65 -3.73 -31.65
CA ALA A 449 2.90 -4.09 -32.33
C ALA A 449 3.41 -2.92 -33.22
N ASP A 450 2.50 -2.17 -33.81
CA ASP A 450 2.79 -1.09 -34.78
C ASP A 450 2.98 0.29 -34.12
N MET A 451 3.14 0.34 -32.79
CA MET A 451 3.22 1.58 -32.00
C MET A 451 4.41 2.50 -32.35
N ALA A 452 5.33 2.07 -33.21
CA ALA A 452 6.31 2.96 -33.85
C ALA A 452 5.65 3.96 -34.81
N ASN A 453 4.64 3.52 -35.56
CA ASN A 453 3.91 4.31 -36.56
C ASN A 453 2.83 5.23 -35.92
N CYS A 454 2.51 5.00 -34.64
CA CYS A 454 1.48 5.75 -33.93
C CYS A 454 1.91 7.20 -33.62
N THR A 455 1.26 8.17 -34.27
CA THR A 455 1.45 9.61 -34.04
C THR A 455 0.78 10.13 -32.78
N ILE A 456 -0.35 9.53 -32.35
CA ILE A 456 -1.15 9.97 -31.20
C ILE A 456 -1.20 8.83 -30.16
N LYS A 457 -0.27 8.85 -29.20
CA LYS A 457 -0.19 7.86 -28.12
C LYS A 457 -1.02 8.33 -26.92
N TRP A 458 -1.88 7.47 -26.40
CA TRP A 458 -2.74 7.72 -25.25
C TRP A 458 -2.27 6.90 -24.04
N THR A 459 -2.08 7.57 -22.90
CA THR A 459 -1.84 6.95 -21.59
C THR A 459 -3.17 6.65 -20.88
N LEU A 460 -3.10 5.87 -19.79
CA LEU A 460 -4.26 5.53 -18.96
C LEU A 460 -5.08 6.77 -18.55
N SER A 461 -4.42 7.81 -18.05
CA SER A 461 -5.05 9.07 -17.66
C SER A 461 -4.20 10.27 -18.13
N PRO A 462 -4.80 11.33 -18.68
CA PRO A 462 -6.24 11.57 -18.84
C PRO A 462 -6.83 11.01 -20.14
N ASN A 463 -6.04 10.41 -21.04
CA ASN A 463 -6.48 10.11 -22.40
C ASN A 463 -7.49 8.96 -22.47
N ILE A 464 -7.11 7.77 -21.99
CA ILE A 464 -7.96 6.57 -22.05
C ILE A 464 -9.20 6.73 -21.15
N THR A 465 -9.03 7.21 -19.92
CA THR A 465 -10.15 7.50 -19.00
C THR A 465 -11.18 8.44 -19.60
N ARG A 466 -10.75 9.55 -20.23
CA ARG A 466 -11.66 10.48 -20.92
C ARG A 466 -12.44 9.80 -22.04
N GLN A 467 -11.78 9.01 -22.89
CA GLN A 467 -12.45 8.32 -23.99
C GLN A 467 -13.49 7.31 -23.49
N LEU A 468 -13.20 6.57 -22.42
CA LEU A 468 -14.16 5.64 -21.81
C LEU A 468 -15.36 6.36 -21.17
N ALA A 469 -15.16 7.56 -20.63
CA ALA A 469 -16.24 8.40 -20.15
C ALA A 469 -17.12 8.95 -21.29
N THR A 470 -16.51 9.57 -22.31
CA THR A 470 -17.26 10.37 -23.30
C THR A 470 -17.60 9.65 -24.61
N SER A 471 -16.81 8.66 -25.05
CA SER A 471 -17.02 8.01 -26.35
C SER A 471 -18.24 7.09 -26.33
N ARG A 472 -19.01 7.10 -27.43
CA ARG A 472 -20.08 6.12 -27.72
C ARG A 472 -19.85 5.43 -29.07
N ASN A 473 -18.58 5.35 -29.50
CA ASN A 473 -18.16 4.56 -30.66
C ASN A 473 -17.68 3.18 -30.17
N SER A 474 -18.46 2.12 -30.41
CA SER A 474 -18.16 0.75 -29.97
C SER A 474 -16.80 0.25 -30.47
N THR A 475 -16.45 0.52 -31.74
CA THR A 475 -15.16 0.14 -32.34
C THR A 475 -13.97 0.81 -31.63
N LEU A 476 -14.08 2.10 -31.30
CA LEU A 476 -13.04 2.82 -30.55
C LEU A 476 -12.91 2.30 -29.11
N LEU A 477 -14.03 2.05 -28.44
CA LEU A 477 -14.05 1.47 -27.09
C LEU A 477 -13.43 0.06 -27.08
N LEU A 478 -13.70 -0.75 -28.11
CA LEU A 478 -13.14 -2.10 -28.29
C LEU A 478 -11.63 -2.06 -28.53
N HIS A 479 -11.17 -1.16 -29.40
CA HIS A 479 -9.75 -0.92 -29.66
C HIS A 479 -8.99 -0.52 -28.39
N ILE A 480 -9.52 0.45 -27.63
CA ILE A 480 -8.96 0.87 -26.33
C ILE A 480 -8.88 -0.32 -25.37
N TRP A 481 -9.98 -1.06 -25.24
CA TRP A 481 -10.11 -2.18 -24.31
C TRP A 481 -9.13 -3.33 -24.61
N LYS A 482 -8.92 -3.64 -25.90
CA LYS A 482 -7.98 -4.68 -26.37
C LYS A 482 -6.54 -4.19 -26.27
N SER A 483 -6.23 -3.03 -26.86
CA SER A 483 -4.86 -2.51 -26.90
C SER A 483 -4.30 -2.20 -25.51
N TRP A 484 -5.14 -1.87 -24.52
CA TRP A 484 -4.69 -1.77 -23.14
C TRP A 484 -4.21 -3.12 -22.59
N ARG A 485 -4.93 -4.22 -22.85
CA ARG A 485 -4.57 -5.58 -22.39
C ARG A 485 -3.32 -6.10 -23.08
N ASP A 486 -3.17 -5.81 -24.36
CA ASP A 486 -2.01 -6.20 -25.16
C ASP A 486 -0.75 -5.39 -24.79
N SER A 487 -0.88 -4.10 -24.45
CA SER A 487 0.24 -3.24 -24.03
C SER A 487 0.66 -3.40 -22.56
N THR A 488 -0.25 -3.92 -21.71
CA THR A 488 0.02 -4.26 -20.31
C THR A 488 -0.01 -5.78 -20.09
N GLY A 489 -1.12 -6.35 -19.60
CA GLY A 489 -1.23 -7.72 -19.10
C GLY A 489 -0.53 -8.80 -19.94
N LYS A 490 -0.71 -8.81 -21.26
CA LYS A 490 -0.04 -9.77 -22.17
C LYS A 490 1.49 -9.76 -22.05
N ARG A 491 2.11 -8.57 -21.96
CA ARG A 491 3.56 -8.41 -21.78
C ARG A 491 4.05 -8.80 -20.37
N MET A 492 3.13 -8.92 -19.42
CA MET A 492 3.42 -9.14 -18.00
C MET A 492 3.29 -10.61 -17.60
N ARG A 493 2.66 -11.45 -18.43
CA ARG A 493 2.42 -12.87 -18.15
C ARG A 493 3.70 -13.64 -17.74
N PRO A 494 4.87 -13.51 -18.40
CA PRO A 494 6.07 -14.27 -18.01
C PRO A 494 6.55 -13.90 -16.60
N LEU A 495 6.62 -12.60 -16.30
CA LEU A 495 6.99 -12.09 -14.97
C LEU A 495 5.98 -12.53 -13.90
N PHE A 496 4.69 -12.59 -14.24
CA PHE A 496 3.65 -13.03 -13.29
C PHE A 496 3.80 -14.50 -12.92
N LEU A 497 4.26 -15.37 -13.84
CA LEU A 497 4.52 -16.79 -13.53
C LEU A 497 5.69 -16.96 -12.57
N GLU A 498 6.77 -16.19 -12.72
CA GLU A 498 7.89 -16.19 -11.77
C GLU A 498 7.51 -15.58 -10.41
N TYR A 499 6.72 -14.50 -10.43
CA TYR A 499 6.11 -13.90 -9.25
C TYR A 499 5.29 -14.93 -8.45
N LEU A 500 4.39 -15.71 -9.09
CA LEU A 500 3.57 -16.72 -8.40
C LEU A 500 4.43 -17.73 -7.64
N LYS A 501 5.49 -18.26 -8.29
CA LYS A 501 6.43 -19.20 -7.69
C LYS A 501 7.12 -18.62 -6.46
N LEU A 502 7.71 -17.43 -6.59
CA LEU A 502 8.48 -16.79 -5.52
C LEU A 502 7.59 -16.31 -4.37
N LYS A 503 6.40 -15.79 -4.67
CA LYS A 503 5.45 -15.28 -3.67
C LYS A 503 4.85 -16.42 -2.84
N ASN A 504 4.52 -17.56 -3.45
CA ASN A 504 4.14 -18.77 -2.71
C ASN A 504 5.30 -19.34 -1.88
N GLU A 505 6.54 -19.36 -2.41
CA GLU A 505 7.70 -19.78 -1.60
C GLU A 505 7.88 -18.90 -0.35
N SER A 506 7.67 -17.59 -0.46
CA SER A 506 7.68 -16.65 0.67
C SER A 506 6.60 -16.98 1.71
N ALA A 507 5.37 -17.26 1.27
CA ALA A 507 4.26 -17.61 2.16
C ALA A 507 4.51 -18.94 2.91
N ILE A 508 5.09 -19.93 2.24
CA ILE A 508 5.46 -21.24 2.81
C ILE A 508 6.59 -21.09 3.84
N ALA A 509 7.59 -20.24 3.57
CA ALA A 509 8.64 -19.92 4.54
C ALA A 509 8.12 -19.14 5.78
N ASP A 510 6.96 -18.48 5.66
CA ASP A 510 6.22 -17.90 6.78
C ASP A 510 5.19 -18.83 7.44
N GLY A 511 5.03 -20.07 6.95
CA GLY A 511 4.17 -21.09 7.56
C GLY A 511 2.74 -21.15 7.02
N TYR A 512 2.41 -20.40 5.97
CA TYR A 512 1.13 -20.49 5.27
C TYR A 512 1.22 -21.49 4.09
N PRO A 513 0.15 -22.24 3.75
CA PRO A 513 0.17 -23.14 2.60
C PRO A 513 0.23 -22.39 1.26
N ASP A 514 -0.36 -21.19 1.21
CA ASP A 514 -0.44 -20.34 0.03
C ASP A 514 -0.55 -18.85 0.43
N VAL A 515 -0.28 -17.96 -0.54
CA VAL A 515 -0.35 -16.50 -0.38
C VAL A 515 -1.76 -16.02 -0.08
N GLY A 516 -2.78 -16.72 -0.58
CA GLY A 516 -4.18 -16.41 -0.30
C GLY A 516 -4.51 -16.54 1.18
N LEU A 517 -4.13 -17.64 1.86
CA LEU A 517 -4.35 -17.76 3.31
C LEU A 517 -3.57 -16.67 4.07
N SER A 518 -2.32 -16.40 3.68
CA SER A 518 -1.51 -15.33 4.28
C SER A 518 -2.18 -13.95 4.16
N TRP A 519 -2.87 -13.67 3.05
CA TRP A 519 -3.65 -12.44 2.88
C TRP A 519 -4.97 -12.43 3.68
N ARG A 520 -5.64 -13.58 3.80
CA ARG A 520 -6.92 -13.74 4.50
C ARG A 520 -6.78 -13.78 6.02
N GLU A 521 -5.60 -14.10 6.56
CA GLU A 521 -5.28 -14.08 8.00
C GLU A 521 -5.82 -12.84 8.74
N ARG A 522 -5.76 -11.67 8.10
CA ARG A 522 -6.25 -10.39 8.69
C ARG A 522 -7.77 -10.28 8.86
N TYR A 523 -8.52 -11.34 8.53
CA TYR A 523 -9.94 -11.51 8.85
C TYR A 523 -10.21 -12.72 9.75
N ILE A 524 -9.21 -13.57 10.00
CA ILE A 524 -9.31 -14.79 10.82
C ILE A 524 -9.17 -14.41 12.29
N GLU A 525 -10.14 -14.81 13.12
CA GLU A 525 -10.20 -14.43 14.53
C GLU A 525 -10.51 -15.65 15.39
N PRO A 526 -9.47 -16.43 15.80
CA PRO A 526 -9.67 -17.68 16.52
C PRO A 526 -10.34 -17.51 17.90
N SER A 527 -10.27 -16.31 18.50
CA SER A 527 -10.98 -16.00 19.76
C SER A 527 -12.50 -15.86 19.58
N TYR A 528 -12.97 -15.71 18.34
CA TYR A 528 -14.39 -15.75 17.96
C TYR A 528 -14.78 -17.08 17.27
N ASN A 529 -13.89 -18.09 17.29
CA ASN A 529 -14.02 -19.33 16.49
C ASN A 529 -14.30 -19.04 15.00
N TYR A 530 -13.69 -17.99 14.45
CA TYR A 530 -13.91 -17.53 13.08
C TYR A 530 -12.68 -17.83 12.21
N SER A 531 -12.79 -18.86 11.37
CA SER A 531 -11.71 -19.38 10.53
C SER A 531 -11.68 -18.77 9.12
N ASP A 532 -10.69 -19.19 8.32
CA ASP A 532 -10.62 -18.87 6.89
C ASP A 532 -11.85 -19.35 6.10
N ILE A 533 -12.39 -20.51 6.51
CA ILE A 533 -13.56 -21.13 5.88
C ILE A 533 -14.81 -20.29 6.18
N ASP A 534 -14.95 -19.83 7.43
CA ASP A 534 -16.05 -18.97 7.86
C ASP A 534 -16.02 -17.62 7.14
N PHE A 535 -14.82 -17.02 7.00
CA PHE A 535 -14.64 -15.79 6.22
C PHE A 535 -15.06 -15.97 4.75
N MET A 536 -14.55 -17.01 4.08
CA MET A 536 -14.85 -17.24 2.66
C MET A 536 -16.32 -17.65 2.42
N GLN A 537 -16.97 -18.30 3.40
CA GLN A 537 -18.39 -18.63 3.36
C GLN A 537 -19.26 -17.40 3.65
N GLU A 538 -18.93 -16.55 4.63
CA GLU A 538 -19.66 -15.30 4.91
C GLU A 538 -19.57 -14.32 3.73
N VAL A 539 -18.38 -14.14 3.13
CA VAL A 539 -18.22 -13.33 1.92
C VAL A 539 -19.11 -13.83 0.77
N LYS A 540 -19.23 -15.15 0.60
CA LYS A 540 -20.12 -15.79 -0.39
C LYS A 540 -21.61 -15.63 -0.03
N GLU A 541 -21.98 -15.70 1.24
CA GLU A 541 -23.34 -15.42 1.73
C GLU A 541 -23.75 -13.96 1.46
N LEU A 542 -22.87 -13.01 1.77
CA LEU A 542 -23.06 -11.59 1.49
C LEU A 542 -23.22 -11.32 -0.01
N TRP A 543 -22.38 -11.92 -0.86
CA TRP A 543 -22.53 -11.80 -2.30
C TRP A 543 -23.91 -12.33 -2.75
N ASN A 544 -24.29 -13.52 -2.31
CA ASN A 544 -25.59 -14.12 -2.64
C ASN A 544 -26.78 -13.27 -2.15
N LYS A 545 -26.69 -12.62 -0.97
CA LYS A 545 -27.70 -11.64 -0.49
C LYS A 545 -27.84 -10.44 -1.44
N THR A 546 -26.73 -9.93 -1.98
CA THR A 546 -26.73 -8.76 -2.88
C THR A 546 -27.02 -9.08 -4.36
N LEU A 547 -26.93 -10.35 -4.76
CA LEU A 547 -27.07 -10.81 -6.14
C LEU A 547 -28.40 -10.38 -6.81
N PRO A 548 -29.60 -10.42 -6.17
CA PRO A 548 -30.85 -10.02 -6.82
C PRO A 548 -30.85 -8.56 -7.29
N LEU A 549 -30.36 -7.64 -6.45
CA LEU A 549 -30.23 -6.22 -6.79
C LEU A 549 -29.24 -6.02 -7.94
N TYR A 550 -28.12 -6.74 -7.94
CA TYR A 550 -27.16 -6.70 -9.06
C TYR A 550 -27.77 -7.25 -10.36
N VAL A 551 -28.51 -8.36 -10.31
CA VAL A 551 -29.16 -8.98 -11.47
C VAL A 551 -30.21 -8.05 -12.10
N ASN A 552 -31.00 -7.36 -11.29
CA ASN A 552 -31.96 -6.36 -11.77
C ASN A 552 -31.27 -5.15 -12.42
N LEU A 553 -30.22 -4.64 -11.78
CA LEU A 553 -29.40 -3.54 -12.32
C LEU A 553 -28.69 -3.93 -13.62
N HIS A 554 -28.18 -5.16 -13.71
CA HIS A 554 -27.56 -5.73 -14.91
C HIS A 554 -28.54 -5.83 -16.07
N GLY A 555 -29.72 -6.42 -15.85
CA GLY A 555 -30.77 -6.54 -16.87
C GLY A 555 -31.20 -5.18 -17.44
N TYR A 556 -31.38 -4.20 -16.56
CA TYR A 556 -31.66 -2.81 -16.92
C TYR A 556 -30.57 -2.19 -17.80
N VAL A 557 -29.32 -2.24 -17.33
CA VAL A 557 -28.17 -1.66 -18.05
C VAL A 557 -27.95 -2.37 -19.40
N ARG A 558 -28.09 -3.69 -19.45
CA ARG A 558 -28.06 -4.47 -20.71
C ARG A 558 -29.13 -3.98 -21.69
N ARG A 559 -30.37 -3.76 -21.24
CA ARG A 559 -31.46 -3.25 -22.08
C ARG A 559 -31.17 -1.84 -22.63
N LYS A 560 -30.55 -0.97 -21.83
CA LYS A 560 -30.09 0.37 -22.29
C LYS A 560 -28.93 0.25 -23.29
N LEU A 561 -27.98 -0.65 -23.05
CA LEU A 561 -26.83 -0.88 -23.94
C LEU A 561 -27.25 -1.46 -25.29
N ILE A 562 -28.20 -2.40 -25.34
CA ILE A 562 -28.79 -2.92 -26.59
C ILE A 562 -29.36 -1.77 -27.44
N LYS A 563 -30.03 -0.80 -26.81
CA LYS A 563 -30.58 0.39 -27.49
C LYS A 563 -29.50 1.38 -27.93
N GLN A 564 -28.39 1.49 -27.20
CA GLN A 564 -27.31 2.44 -27.47
C GLN A 564 -26.29 1.92 -28.50
N TYR A 565 -26.12 0.60 -28.59
CA TYR A 565 -25.13 -0.07 -29.43
C TYR A 565 -25.76 -1.23 -30.24
N PRO A 566 -26.75 -0.96 -31.13
CA PRO A 566 -27.40 -2.00 -31.92
C PRO A 566 -26.42 -2.78 -32.82
N GLU A 567 -25.32 -2.15 -33.25
CA GLU A 567 -24.24 -2.77 -34.02
C GLU A 567 -23.45 -3.81 -33.23
N ALA A 568 -23.44 -3.73 -31.89
CA ALA A 568 -22.74 -4.66 -31.02
C ALA A 568 -23.49 -5.99 -30.77
N LYS A 569 -24.73 -6.13 -31.28
CA LYS A 569 -25.54 -7.36 -31.24
C LYS A 569 -25.58 -8.06 -29.87
N ILE A 570 -25.72 -7.27 -28.80
CA ILE A 570 -25.73 -7.76 -27.42
C ILE A 570 -26.92 -8.71 -27.22
N ASN A 571 -26.66 -9.94 -26.80
CA ASN A 571 -27.71 -10.94 -26.55
C ASN A 571 -28.61 -10.48 -25.37
N PRO A 572 -29.94 -10.33 -25.56
CA PRO A 572 -30.88 -9.90 -24.51
C PRO A 572 -30.91 -10.76 -23.25
N ALA A 573 -30.47 -12.02 -23.33
CA ALA A 573 -30.36 -12.98 -22.23
C ALA A 573 -28.90 -13.36 -21.91
N GLY A 574 -27.91 -12.73 -22.54
CA GLY A 574 -26.49 -13.08 -22.44
C GLY A 574 -25.62 -12.04 -21.72
N GLY A 575 -24.31 -12.29 -21.66
CA GLY A 575 -23.37 -11.37 -21.02
C GLY A 575 -23.27 -9.99 -21.68
N ILE A 576 -22.93 -8.95 -20.90
CA ILE A 576 -22.64 -7.62 -21.43
C ILE A 576 -21.18 -7.59 -21.96
N PRO A 577 -20.89 -7.03 -23.15
CA PRO A 577 -19.52 -6.86 -23.63
C PRO A 577 -18.71 -5.90 -22.75
N ALA A 578 -17.57 -6.37 -22.24
CA ALA A 578 -16.78 -5.66 -21.23
C ALA A 578 -16.35 -4.22 -21.64
N HIS A 579 -16.16 -3.96 -22.93
CA HIS A 579 -15.71 -2.65 -23.44
C HIS A 579 -16.78 -1.56 -23.43
N LEU A 580 -18.07 -1.92 -23.33
CA LEU A 580 -19.20 -0.98 -23.42
C LEU A 580 -19.62 -0.38 -22.06
N LEU A 581 -18.95 -0.77 -20.97
CA LEU A 581 -19.31 -0.43 -19.60
C LEU A 581 -18.60 0.82 -19.03
N GLY A 582 -18.03 1.66 -19.91
CA GLY A 582 -17.44 2.96 -19.52
C GLY A 582 -16.17 2.87 -18.66
N SER A 583 -15.54 1.70 -18.57
CA SER A 583 -14.36 1.42 -17.75
C SER A 583 -13.56 0.25 -18.35
N LEU A 584 -12.22 0.30 -18.30
CA LEU A 584 -11.34 -0.77 -18.83
C LEU A 584 -11.60 -2.14 -18.20
N TRP A 585 -12.11 -2.16 -16.97
CA TRP A 585 -12.31 -3.35 -16.14
C TRP A 585 -13.75 -3.48 -15.62
N SER A 586 -14.66 -2.65 -16.12
CA SER A 586 -16.10 -2.78 -15.87
C SER A 586 -16.51 -2.79 -14.38
N TYR A 587 -15.72 -2.16 -13.49
CA TYR A 587 -15.95 -2.17 -12.04
C TYR A 587 -16.81 -1.01 -11.51
N ASN A 588 -16.91 0.08 -12.29
CA ASN A 588 -17.78 1.23 -12.07
C ASN A 588 -18.38 1.57 -13.45
N TRP A 589 -19.68 1.84 -13.49
CA TRP A 589 -20.48 2.07 -14.70
C TRP A 589 -21.08 3.50 -14.74
N GLN A 590 -20.72 4.40 -13.83
CA GLN A 590 -21.27 5.77 -13.77
C GLN A 590 -21.02 6.57 -15.06
N ASN A 591 -19.97 6.25 -15.80
CA ASN A 591 -19.70 6.77 -17.14
C ASN A 591 -20.82 6.49 -18.16
N LEU A 592 -21.80 5.63 -17.87
CA LEU A 592 -22.97 5.34 -18.71
C LEU A 592 -24.20 6.23 -18.41
N LEU A 593 -24.17 7.05 -17.35
CA LEU A 593 -25.36 7.75 -16.84
C LEU A 593 -26.09 8.58 -17.91
N ASN A 594 -25.35 9.26 -18.79
CA ASN A 594 -25.90 10.18 -19.79
C ASN A 594 -26.93 9.57 -20.77
N PHE A 595 -26.93 8.25 -21.01
CA PHE A 595 -28.00 7.57 -21.76
C PHE A 595 -28.78 6.54 -20.93
N THR A 596 -28.31 6.17 -19.74
CA THR A 596 -28.93 5.12 -18.93
C THR A 596 -29.92 5.61 -17.87
N TRP A 597 -29.95 6.90 -17.51
CA TRP A 597 -30.86 7.47 -16.48
C TRP A 597 -32.29 6.86 -16.46
N PRO A 598 -32.80 6.47 -15.28
CA PRO A 598 -34.23 6.22 -15.01
C PRO A 598 -35.14 7.36 -15.46
N TYR A 599 -34.83 8.60 -15.04
CA TYR A 599 -35.59 9.80 -15.39
C TYR A 599 -34.69 10.84 -16.08
N PRO A 600 -34.43 10.74 -17.40
CA PRO A 600 -33.49 11.63 -18.10
C PRO A 600 -33.88 13.13 -18.05
N LYS A 601 -35.16 13.44 -17.82
CA LYS A 601 -35.68 14.82 -17.67
C LYS A 601 -35.55 15.37 -16.23
N LYS A 602 -34.97 14.61 -15.30
CA LYS A 602 -34.75 14.97 -13.88
C LYS A 602 -33.31 14.67 -13.44
N PRO A 603 -32.28 15.17 -14.15
CA PRO A 603 -30.89 14.89 -13.81
C PRO A 603 -30.55 15.33 -12.38
N LEU A 604 -29.50 14.72 -11.82
CA LEU A 604 -28.95 15.14 -10.53
C LEU A 604 -28.50 16.61 -10.57
N LEU A 605 -28.62 17.26 -9.43
CA LEU A 605 -27.98 18.55 -9.22
C LEU A 605 -26.49 18.30 -8.99
N ASP A 606 -25.69 18.44 -10.05
CA ASP A 606 -24.24 18.52 -9.93
C ASP A 606 -23.85 19.88 -9.32
N PRO A 607 -23.30 19.91 -8.09
CA PRO A 607 -22.91 21.16 -7.45
C PRO A 607 -21.69 21.81 -8.08
N THR A 608 -20.93 21.15 -8.96
CA THR A 608 -19.70 21.68 -9.59
C THR A 608 -19.90 23.08 -10.18
N ALA A 609 -20.97 23.29 -10.94
CA ALA A 609 -21.29 24.60 -11.51
C ALA A 609 -21.66 25.66 -10.45
N ALA A 610 -22.26 25.25 -9.33
CA ALA A 610 -22.56 26.13 -8.20
C ALA A 610 -21.30 26.46 -7.38
N MET A 611 -20.41 25.48 -7.17
CA MET A 611 -19.11 25.64 -6.51
C MET A 611 -18.25 26.66 -7.26
N VAL A 612 -18.10 26.49 -8.58
CA VAL A 612 -17.37 27.45 -9.44
C VAL A 612 -18.02 28.83 -9.41
N LYS A 613 -19.35 28.93 -9.55
CA LYS A 613 -20.08 30.22 -9.47
C LYS A 613 -19.96 30.93 -8.11
N GLN A 614 -19.75 30.17 -7.04
CA GLN A 614 -19.53 30.68 -5.67
C GLN A 614 -18.03 30.84 -5.34
N ASN A 615 -17.14 30.82 -6.34
CA ASN A 615 -15.68 30.94 -6.18
C ASN A 615 -15.11 29.97 -5.13
N TRP A 616 -15.55 28.71 -5.14
CA TRP A 616 -14.92 27.68 -4.32
C TRP A 616 -13.48 27.42 -4.79
N THR A 617 -12.61 27.15 -3.83
CA THR A 617 -11.24 26.67 -4.04
C THR A 617 -11.12 25.26 -3.47
N VAL A 618 -10.08 24.53 -3.86
CA VAL A 618 -9.77 23.23 -3.25
C VAL A 618 -9.50 23.35 -1.75
N GLU A 619 -8.86 24.44 -1.30
CA GLU A 619 -8.73 24.73 0.14
C GLU A 619 -10.11 24.88 0.82
N LYS A 620 -11.08 25.54 0.17
CA LYS A 620 -12.47 25.63 0.68
C LYS A 620 -13.15 24.26 0.72
N ILE A 621 -12.89 23.36 -0.23
CA ILE A 621 -13.38 21.97 -0.19
C ILE A 621 -12.87 21.30 1.09
N PHE A 622 -11.55 21.20 1.28
CA PHE A 622 -10.97 20.54 2.45
C PHE A 622 -11.34 21.23 3.78
N ARG A 623 -11.47 22.56 3.83
CA ARG A 623 -11.96 23.26 5.03
C ARG A 623 -13.44 23.05 5.31
N THR A 624 -14.25 22.80 4.29
CA THR A 624 -15.66 22.39 4.47
C THR A 624 -15.72 20.97 5.01
N THR A 625 -14.89 20.07 4.50
CA THR A 625 -14.72 18.71 5.01
C THR A 625 -14.25 18.69 6.46
N ASP A 626 -13.18 19.40 6.81
CA ASP A 626 -12.69 19.51 8.20
C ASP A 626 -13.77 20.06 9.16
N LYS A 627 -14.58 21.03 8.69
CA LYS A 627 -15.73 21.53 9.45
C LYS A 627 -16.80 20.45 9.68
N PHE A 628 -17.07 19.55 8.72
CA PHE A 628 -18.00 18.42 8.91
C PHE A 628 -17.48 17.47 10.00
N PHE A 629 -16.20 17.08 9.94
CA PHE A 629 -15.57 16.21 10.95
C PHE A 629 -15.62 16.84 12.35
N LYS A 630 -15.24 18.11 12.46
CA LYS A 630 -15.38 18.89 13.71
C LYS A 630 -16.84 19.05 14.15
N GLY A 631 -17.78 19.11 13.20
CA GLY A 631 -19.22 19.22 13.45
C GLY A 631 -19.82 17.98 14.12
N ILE A 632 -19.33 16.79 13.76
CA ILE A 632 -19.65 15.53 14.46
C ILE A 632 -18.78 15.28 15.70
N GLY A 633 -17.90 16.23 16.07
CA GLY A 633 -17.10 16.18 17.31
C GLY A 633 -15.73 15.51 17.18
N LEU A 634 -15.31 15.10 15.98
CA LEU A 634 -13.98 14.51 15.74
C LEU A 634 -12.86 15.56 15.69
N THR A 635 -11.62 15.09 15.89
CA THR A 635 -10.41 15.91 15.97
C THR A 635 -10.16 16.71 14.68
N PRO A 636 -10.00 18.05 14.74
CA PRO A 636 -9.73 18.86 13.54
C PRO A 636 -8.34 18.57 12.97
N ALA A 637 -8.18 18.67 11.64
CA ALA A 637 -6.92 18.38 10.97
C ALA A 637 -5.79 19.33 11.45
N PRO A 638 -4.61 18.79 11.86
CA PRO A 638 -3.59 19.55 12.55
C PRO A 638 -2.92 20.61 11.66
N PRO A 639 -2.23 21.64 12.21
CA PRO A 639 -1.57 22.67 11.41
C PRO A 639 -0.57 22.11 10.38
N SER A 640 0.13 21.02 10.73
CA SER A 640 1.05 20.27 9.85
C SER A 640 0.37 19.67 8.62
N PHE A 641 -0.89 19.26 8.72
CA PHE A 641 -1.66 18.76 7.58
C PHE A 641 -1.86 19.86 6.53
N TRP A 642 -2.24 21.07 6.95
CA TRP A 642 -2.49 22.22 6.06
C TRP A 642 -1.20 22.78 5.45
N GLU A 643 -0.10 22.75 6.20
CA GLU A 643 1.22 23.19 5.75
C GLU A 643 1.83 22.25 4.70
N LYS A 644 1.68 20.92 4.89
CA LYS A 644 2.52 19.93 4.20
C LYS A 644 1.79 19.03 3.21
N SER A 645 0.45 18.99 3.22
CA SER A 645 -0.33 18.18 2.27
C SER A 645 -0.25 18.72 0.85
N MET A 646 -0.34 17.83 -0.14
CA MET A 646 -0.40 18.18 -1.56
C MET A 646 -1.84 18.01 -2.03
N LEU A 647 -2.68 19.01 -1.76
CA LEU A 647 -4.12 18.98 -2.05
C LEU A 647 -4.47 19.38 -3.49
N THR A 648 -3.55 20.01 -4.21
CA THR A 648 -3.68 20.44 -5.62
C THR A 648 -2.46 20.01 -6.42
N LYS A 649 -2.62 19.81 -7.73
CA LYS A 649 -1.50 19.44 -8.61
C LYS A 649 -0.48 20.59 -8.77
N PRO A 650 0.81 20.40 -8.40
CA PRO A 650 1.86 21.38 -8.67
C PRO A 650 2.13 21.52 -10.19
N LYS A 651 2.67 22.68 -10.59
CA LYS A 651 2.99 22.98 -12.00
C LYS A 651 4.48 22.86 -12.32
N ASP A 652 5.31 22.80 -11.29
CA ASP A 652 6.77 22.79 -11.31
C ASP A 652 7.39 21.39 -11.44
N ARG A 653 6.63 20.32 -11.17
CA ARG A 653 7.16 18.95 -11.08
C ARG A 653 6.11 17.85 -11.35
N PRO A 654 6.52 16.67 -11.83
CA PRO A 654 5.64 15.51 -12.00
C PRO A 654 5.26 14.90 -10.63
N VAL A 655 4.02 14.42 -10.51
CA VAL A 655 3.47 13.84 -9.27
C VAL A 655 2.51 12.68 -9.57
N MET A 656 2.36 11.76 -8.60
CA MET A 656 1.38 10.68 -8.62
C MET A 656 0.04 11.18 -8.08
N CYS A 657 -0.88 11.50 -9.00
CA CYS A 657 -2.15 12.18 -8.68
C CYS A 657 -3.23 11.33 -7.98
N GLN A 658 -3.00 10.03 -7.72
CA GLN A 658 -3.98 9.18 -7.05
C GLN A 658 -4.23 9.68 -5.60
N PRO A 659 -5.50 9.89 -5.19
CA PRO A 659 -5.85 10.29 -3.83
C PRO A 659 -5.34 9.29 -2.80
N GLU A 660 -4.63 9.77 -1.79
CA GLU A 660 -4.03 8.93 -0.75
C GLU A 660 -3.77 9.71 0.54
N THR A 661 -3.84 9.02 1.68
CA THR A 661 -3.69 9.60 3.02
C THR A 661 -2.62 8.85 3.81
N ILE A 662 -1.57 9.54 4.26
CA ILE A 662 -0.33 8.95 4.78
C ILE A 662 -0.07 9.40 6.22
N ASP A 663 0.07 8.42 7.12
CA ASP A 663 0.62 8.55 8.47
C ASP A 663 2.16 8.52 8.40
N PHE A 664 2.83 9.45 9.10
CA PHE A 664 4.29 9.50 9.24
C PHE A 664 4.76 8.92 10.58
N TYR A 665 3.92 8.16 11.28
CA TYR A 665 4.22 7.33 12.45
C TYR A 665 4.89 8.10 13.62
N ASN A 666 4.62 9.40 13.74
CA ASN A 666 5.31 10.32 14.65
C ASN A 666 4.38 11.18 15.52
N HIS A 667 3.08 10.84 15.56
CA HIS A 667 2.03 11.50 16.36
C HIS A 667 1.79 12.98 16.03
N LYS A 668 2.28 13.47 14.88
CA LYS A 668 2.33 14.93 14.57
C LYS A 668 2.14 15.29 13.11
N ASP A 669 2.36 14.37 12.19
CA ASP A 669 2.42 14.64 10.76
C ASP A 669 1.61 13.56 10.02
N TRP A 670 0.47 13.97 9.45
CA TRP A 670 -0.40 13.17 8.59
C TRP A 670 -0.80 14.04 7.40
N ARG A 671 -0.88 13.47 6.20
CA ARG A 671 -1.04 14.27 4.97
C ARG A 671 -1.93 13.59 3.95
N ILE A 672 -2.61 14.40 3.15
CA ILE A 672 -3.30 13.96 1.93
C ILE A 672 -2.49 14.36 0.69
N LYS A 673 -2.30 13.39 -0.21
CA LYS A 673 -1.79 13.56 -1.57
C LYS A 673 -2.96 13.41 -2.53
N MET A 674 -3.36 14.49 -3.20
CA MET A 674 -4.48 14.50 -4.13
C MET A 674 -4.31 15.60 -5.18
N CYS A 675 -4.59 15.31 -6.45
CA CYS A 675 -4.65 16.33 -7.50
C CYS A 675 -6.09 16.84 -7.67
N ALA A 676 -6.70 17.37 -6.61
CA ALA A 676 -8.09 17.79 -6.64
C ALA A 676 -8.32 19.01 -7.55
N ASP A 677 -9.45 19.04 -8.24
CA ASP A 677 -10.03 20.21 -8.89
C ASP A 677 -11.28 20.69 -8.12
N VAL A 678 -11.97 21.72 -8.60
CA VAL A 678 -13.19 22.24 -7.97
C VAL A 678 -14.41 21.50 -8.54
N THR A 679 -14.58 20.23 -8.16
CA THR A 679 -15.66 19.35 -8.66
C THR A 679 -16.45 18.70 -7.53
N HIS A 680 -17.64 18.16 -7.84
CA HIS A 680 -18.41 17.33 -6.92
C HIS A 680 -17.67 16.03 -6.56
N GLU A 681 -17.01 15.40 -7.52
CA GLU A 681 -16.23 14.16 -7.32
C GLU A 681 -15.09 14.39 -6.31
N ASP A 682 -14.36 15.49 -6.46
CA ASP A 682 -13.29 15.90 -5.54
C ASP A 682 -13.83 16.28 -4.15
N LEU A 683 -15.03 16.88 -4.07
CA LEU A 683 -15.70 17.17 -2.79
C LEU A 683 -16.04 15.88 -2.03
N ILE A 684 -16.52 14.84 -2.71
CA ILE A 684 -16.77 13.53 -2.08
C ILE A 684 -15.45 12.83 -1.73
N SER A 685 -14.46 12.86 -2.63
CA SER A 685 -13.16 12.23 -2.41
C SER A 685 -12.37 12.87 -1.26
N ALA A 686 -12.46 14.18 -1.09
CA ALA A 686 -11.90 14.89 0.08
C ALA A 686 -12.47 14.35 1.40
N HIS A 687 -13.78 14.04 1.47
CA HIS A 687 -14.39 13.42 2.65
C HIS A 687 -13.94 11.97 2.86
N GLN A 688 -13.73 11.19 1.80
CA GLN A 688 -13.17 9.84 1.90
C GLN A 688 -11.74 9.85 2.48
N GLN A 689 -10.87 10.71 1.93
CA GLN A 689 -9.46 10.83 2.37
C GLN A 689 -9.36 11.42 3.78
N MET A 690 -10.15 12.45 4.12
CA MET A 690 -10.23 12.97 5.49
C MET A 690 -10.84 11.95 6.48
N GLY A 691 -11.67 11.01 6.02
CA GLY A 691 -12.13 9.88 6.83
C GLY A 691 -10.99 8.92 7.18
N ALA A 692 -10.10 8.63 6.22
CA ALA A 692 -8.87 7.88 6.49
C ALA A 692 -7.92 8.66 7.41
N LEU A 693 -7.85 9.99 7.28
CA LEU A 693 -7.07 10.87 8.15
C LEU A 693 -7.54 10.79 9.61
N GLN A 694 -8.86 10.79 9.85
CA GLN A 694 -9.41 10.60 11.20
C GLN A 694 -9.07 9.24 11.78
N TYR A 695 -9.15 8.16 11.00
CA TYR A 695 -8.75 6.83 11.46
C TYR A 695 -7.27 6.84 11.89
N GLN A 696 -6.40 7.45 11.09
CA GLN A 696 -4.96 7.60 11.38
C GLN A 696 -4.66 8.45 12.63
N ILE A 697 -5.48 9.46 12.92
CA ILE A 697 -5.36 10.29 14.11
C ILE A 697 -5.86 9.54 15.37
N GLN A 698 -7.01 8.87 15.30
CA GLN A 698 -7.59 8.25 16.52
C GLN A 698 -6.82 7.02 16.99
N TYR A 699 -6.22 6.21 16.11
CA TYR A 699 -5.37 5.08 16.55
C TYR A 699 -3.91 5.47 16.88
N GLN A 700 -3.55 6.76 16.97
CA GLN A 700 -2.14 7.17 17.08
C GLN A 700 -1.43 6.57 18.31
N ASP A 701 -2.10 6.50 19.46
CA ASP A 701 -1.53 5.95 20.70
C ASP A 701 -1.43 4.41 20.72
N GLN A 702 -1.93 3.72 19.68
CA GLN A 702 -1.77 2.27 19.56
C GLN A 702 -0.31 1.86 19.27
N TYR A 703 0.02 0.61 19.61
CA TYR A 703 1.23 -0.06 19.12
C TYR A 703 1.29 0.00 17.60
N VAL A 704 2.48 0.17 17.04
CA VAL A 704 2.67 0.32 15.57
C VAL A 704 1.98 -0.77 14.74
N PRO A 705 1.97 -2.07 15.12
CA PRO A 705 1.29 -3.12 14.34
C PRO A 705 -0.24 -3.08 14.43
N PHE A 706 -0.82 -2.20 15.26
CA PHE A 706 -2.26 -1.97 15.39
C PHE A 706 -2.72 -0.65 14.75
N ARG A 707 -1.81 0.15 14.17
CA ARG A 707 -2.13 1.37 13.40
C ARG A 707 -2.62 1.03 11.98
N GLU A 708 -3.72 0.30 11.94
CA GLU A 708 -4.50 -0.06 10.75
C GLU A 708 -5.97 -0.25 11.15
N GLY A 709 -6.89 -0.36 10.18
CA GLY A 709 -8.29 -0.67 10.49
C GLY A 709 -8.47 -2.07 11.10
N ALA A 710 -9.52 -2.25 11.91
CA ALA A 710 -9.77 -3.46 12.71
C ALA A 710 -9.66 -4.77 11.91
N ASN A 711 -10.14 -4.74 10.66
CA ASN A 711 -9.63 -5.55 9.56
C ASN A 711 -9.38 -4.63 8.34
N PRO A 712 -8.72 -5.09 7.26
CA PRO A 712 -8.37 -4.23 6.12
C PRO A 712 -9.55 -3.60 5.37
N GLY A 713 -10.77 -4.11 5.54
CA GLY A 713 -11.99 -3.52 5.01
C GLY A 713 -12.51 -2.32 5.81
N PHE A 714 -12.30 -2.28 7.13
CA PHE A 714 -12.75 -1.15 7.98
C PHE A 714 -12.15 0.20 7.54
N MET A 715 -10.86 0.21 7.17
CA MET A 715 -10.14 1.44 6.79
C MET A 715 -10.70 2.05 5.50
N GLU A 716 -11.11 1.22 4.55
CA GLU A 716 -11.82 1.63 3.33
C GLU A 716 -13.29 1.98 3.63
N ALA A 717 -13.94 1.26 4.55
CA ALA A 717 -15.37 1.40 4.85
C ALA A 717 -15.73 2.74 5.50
N ILE A 718 -14.93 3.25 6.44
CA ILE A 718 -15.26 4.49 7.16
C ILE A 718 -15.24 5.70 6.22
N GLY A 719 -14.19 5.88 5.40
CA GLY A 719 -14.14 6.95 4.41
C GLY A 719 -15.30 6.88 3.40
N ASN A 720 -15.66 5.67 2.96
CA ASN A 720 -16.81 5.43 2.08
C ASN A 720 -18.17 5.69 2.76
N THR A 721 -18.31 5.42 4.05
CA THR A 721 -19.54 5.69 4.83
C THR A 721 -19.87 7.19 4.81
N LEU A 722 -18.86 8.03 5.05
CA LEU A 722 -19.04 9.48 5.14
C LEU A 722 -19.40 10.09 3.78
N ALA A 723 -18.87 9.52 2.69
CA ALA A 723 -19.28 9.86 1.33
C ALA A 723 -20.78 9.66 1.07
N LEU A 724 -21.44 8.66 1.69
CA LEU A 724 -22.89 8.46 1.56
C LEU A 724 -23.68 9.64 2.13
N SER A 725 -23.37 10.05 3.37
CA SER A 725 -24.01 11.20 4.03
C SER A 725 -23.84 12.50 3.24
N VAL A 726 -22.61 12.78 2.78
CA VAL A 726 -22.26 14.02 2.07
C VAL A 726 -22.87 14.09 0.66
N SER A 727 -23.08 12.95 0.00
CA SER A 727 -23.67 12.89 -1.34
C SER A 727 -25.17 13.21 -1.39
N THR A 728 -25.83 13.36 -0.24
CA THR A 728 -27.28 13.59 -0.16
C THR A 728 -27.70 14.99 -0.66
N GLN A 729 -28.93 15.09 -1.18
CA GLN A 729 -29.52 16.38 -1.56
C GLN A 729 -29.73 17.31 -0.35
N SER A 730 -29.97 16.74 0.84
CA SER A 730 -30.03 17.46 2.12
C SER A 730 -28.70 18.13 2.46
N HIS A 731 -27.58 17.39 2.38
CA HIS A 731 -26.24 17.94 2.59
C HIS A 731 -25.93 19.10 1.62
N MET A 732 -26.15 18.87 0.33
CA MET A 732 -25.89 19.87 -0.72
C MET A 732 -26.75 21.14 -0.58
N ARG A 733 -27.95 21.02 -0.01
CA ARG A 733 -28.81 22.17 0.36
C ARG A 733 -28.23 22.94 1.55
N ARG A 734 -27.73 22.28 2.60
CA ARG A 734 -27.08 22.95 3.75
C ARG A 734 -25.76 23.64 3.38
N LEU A 735 -25.00 23.08 2.43
CA LEU A 735 -23.82 23.74 1.85
C LEU A 735 -24.16 24.93 0.92
N GLY A 736 -25.44 25.15 0.61
CA GLY A 736 -25.89 26.19 -0.33
C GLY A 736 -25.52 25.90 -1.79
N LEU A 737 -25.19 24.65 -2.12
CA LEU A 737 -24.79 24.21 -3.46
C LEU A 737 -25.97 23.73 -4.30
N ALA A 738 -26.99 23.14 -3.67
CA ALA A 738 -28.26 22.80 -4.28
C ALA A 738 -29.33 23.87 -4.02
N GLY A 739 -30.29 24.00 -4.94
CA GLY A 739 -31.44 24.90 -4.78
C GLY A 739 -32.44 24.44 -3.71
N LYS A 740 -33.43 25.29 -3.41
CA LYS A 740 -34.60 24.90 -2.59
C LYS A 740 -35.25 23.63 -3.17
N ALA A 741 -35.85 22.82 -2.29
CA ALA A 741 -36.55 21.60 -2.68
C ALA A 741 -37.56 21.89 -3.81
N THR A 742 -37.63 20.97 -4.78
CA THR A 742 -38.62 21.04 -5.86
C THR A 742 -39.97 20.50 -5.36
N SER A 743 -41.00 20.43 -6.22
CA SER A 743 -42.24 19.76 -5.81
C SER A 743 -41.97 18.30 -5.48
N PHE A 744 -42.71 17.73 -4.53
CA PHE A 744 -42.48 16.39 -3.95
C PHE A 744 -42.15 15.30 -4.99
N ASN A 745 -42.92 15.26 -6.09
CA ASN A 745 -42.72 14.29 -7.17
C ASN A 745 -41.38 14.46 -7.92
N GLU A 746 -40.83 15.67 -8.02
CA GLU A 746 -39.50 15.87 -8.61
C GLU A 746 -38.38 15.35 -7.71
N ASP A 747 -38.47 15.57 -6.40
CA ASP A 747 -37.47 15.08 -5.45
C ASP A 747 -37.44 13.54 -5.45
N ILE A 748 -38.59 12.86 -5.58
CA ILE A 748 -38.67 11.39 -5.78
C ILE A 748 -37.94 10.94 -7.05
N PHE A 749 -38.24 11.54 -8.21
CA PHE A 749 -37.58 11.15 -9.47
C PHE A 749 -36.07 11.43 -9.47
N ARG A 750 -35.63 12.49 -8.75
CA ARG A 750 -34.21 12.77 -8.49
C ARG A 750 -33.60 11.73 -7.56
N ASN A 751 -34.31 11.25 -6.54
CA ASN A 751 -33.82 10.23 -5.62
C ASN A 751 -33.61 8.86 -6.32
N ILE A 752 -34.54 8.42 -7.18
CA ILE A 752 -34.32 7.21 -8.00
C ILE A 752 -33.09 7.35 -8.91
N ASN A 753 -32.90 8.52 -9.54
CA ASN A 753 -31.67 8.81 -10.29
C ASN A 753 -30.42 8.80 -9.37
N PHE A 754 -30.51 9.30 -8.13
CA PHE A 754 -29.40 9.33 -7.17
C PHE A 754 -28.99 7.91 -6.74
N LEU A 755 -29.95 7.12 -6.27
CA LEU A 755 -29.74 5.71 -5.93
C LEU A 755 -29.14 4.95 -7.11
N TYR A 756 -29.67 5.15 -8.33
CA TYR A 756 -29.12 4.54 -9.53
C TYR A 756 -27.65 4.94 -9.78
N SER A 757 -27.32 6.22 -9.59
CA SER A 757 -25.94 6.73 -9.71
C SER A 757 -24.99 6.16 -8.65
N VAL A 758 -25.46 5.89 -7.43
CA VAL A 758 -24.66 5.22 -6.38
C VAL A 758 -24.56 3.71 -6.67
N ALA A 759 -25.61 3.09 -7.21
CA ALA A 759 -25.62 1.68 -7.56
C ALA A 759 -24.65 1.34 -8.70
N LEU A 760 -24.55 2.21 -9.72
CA LEU A 760 -23.54 2.12 -10.79
C LEU A 760 -22.08 2.32 -10.32
N ASP A 761 -21.85 2.58 -9.04
CA ASP A 761 -20.53 2.45 -8.40
C ASP A 761 -20.54 1.26 -7.42
N LYS A 762 -21.30 1.33 -6.32
CA LYS A 762 -21.21 0.38 -5.20
C LYS A 762 -21.74 -1.02 -5.53
N VAL A 763 -22.92 -1.14 -6.14
CA VAL A 763 -23.55 -2.44 -6.42
C VAL A 763 -22.78 -3.19 -7.51
N VAL A 764 -22.33 -2.49 -8.55
CA VAL A 764 -21.60 -3.11 -9.68
C VAL A 764 -20.15 -3.46 -9.35
N HIS A 765 -19.57 -2.83 -8.32
CA HIS A 765 -18.22 -3.15 -7.83
C HIS A 765 -18.17 -4.41 -6.95
N LEU A 766 -19.26 -4.82 -6.30
CA LEU A 766 -19.30 -6.04 -5.48
C LEU A 766 -18.87 -7.31 -6.23
N PRO A 767 -19.46 -7.70 -7.39
CA PRO A 767 -19.04 -8.93 -8.07
C PRO A 767 -17.60 -8.84 -8.57
N PHE A 768 -17.15 -7.67 -9.04
CA PHE A 768 -15.77 -7.45 -9.45
C PHE A 768 -14.79 -7.62 -8.27
N SER A 769 -15.11 -7.04 -7.11
CA SER A 769 -14.25 -7.08 -5.93
C SER A 769 -14.20 -8.45 -5.27
N TYR A 770 -15.30 -9.19 -5.27
CA TYR A 770 -15.35 -10.60 -4.87
C TYR A 770 -14.53 -11.49 -5.82
N LEU A 771 -14.77 -11.42 -7.13
CA LEU A 771 -14.13 -12.32 -8.09
C LEU A 771 -12.62 -12.07 -8.22
N MET A 772 -12.16 -10.82 -8.08
CA MET A 772 -10.76 -10.44 -8.27
C MET A 772 -9.83 -11.19 -7.32
N ASP A 773 -10.19 -11.29 -6.04
CA ASP A 773 -9.42 -12.05 -5.06
C ASP A 773 -9.82 -13.53 -5.00
N LYS A 774 -11.10 -13.90 -5.26
CA LYS A 774 -11.46 -15.32 -5.37
C LYS A 774 -10.67 -16.05 -6.47
N TYR A 775 -10.50 -15.40 -7.63
CA TYR A 775 -9.64 -15.86 -8.72
C TYR A 775 -8.18 -15.97 -8.27
N ARG A 776 -7.63 -14.95 -7.60
CA ARG A 776 -6.24 -15.00 -7.10
C ARG A 776 -6.02 -16.10 -6.08
N TYR A 777 -6.94 -16.34 -5.16
CA TYR A 777 -6.84 -17.42 -4.20
C TYR A 777 -6.79 -18.78 -4.89
N ASP A 778 -7.67 -19.01 -5.87
CA ASP A 778 -7.66 -20.24 -6.68
C ASP A 778 -6.39 -20.37 -7.55
N VAL A 779 -5.70 -19.27 -7.88
CA VAL A 779 -4.38 -19.29 -8.56
C VAL A 779 -3.24 -19.57 -7.57
N PHE A 780 -3.27 -18.99 -6.37
CA PHE A 780 -2.24 -19.21 -5.35
C PHE A 780 -2.29 -20.62 -4.76
N ASP A 781 -3.47 -21.21 -4.58
CA ASP A 781 -3.64 -22.58 -4.07
C ASP A 781 -3.64 -23.67 -5.17
N GLY A 782 -3.49 -23.28 -6.44
CA GLY A 782 -3.32 -24.18 -7.58
C GLY A 782 -4.60 -24.76 -8.20
N LYS A 783 -5.80 -24.39 -7.72
CA LYS A 783 -7.08 -24.78 -8.35
C LYS A 783 -7.26 -24.23 -9.78
N VAL A 784 -6.59 -23.12 -10.11
CA VAL A 784 -6.42 -22.59 -11.47
C VAL A 784 -5.02 -22.95 -11.97
N PRO A 785 -4.89 -23.89 -12.92
CA PRO A 785 -3.60 -24.20 -13.55
C PRO A 785 -3.02 -22.98 -14.28
N ILE A 786 -1.69 -22.87 -14.30
CA ILE A 786 -0.97 -21.74 -14.93
C ILE A 786 -1.15 -21.68 -16.46
N GLU A 787 -1.59 -22.78 -17.06
CA GLU A 787 -1.97 -22.93 -18.47
C GLU A 787 -3.41 -22.49 -18.75
N LYS A 788 -4.16 -22.03 -17.72
CA LYS A 788 -5.59 -21.66 -17.81
C LYS A 788 -5.93 -20.35 -17.10
N LEU A 789 -4.93 -19.52 -16.77
CA LEU A 789 -5.09 -18.26 -16.07
C LEU A 789 -6.14 -17.35 -16.74
N ASN A 790 -6.03 -17.14 -18.05
CA ASN A 790 -6.88 -16.18 -18.74
C ASN A 790 -8.29 -16.74 -19.01
N ALA A 791 -8.41 -18.04 -19.30
CA ALA A 791 -9.68 -18.74 -19.41
C ALA A 791 -10.45 -18.74 -18.08
N LYS A 792 -9.79 -19.04 -16.95
CA LYS A 792 -10.43 -19.03 -15.63
C LYS A 792 -10.75 -17.62 -15.13
N TRP A 793 -9.97 -16.62 -15.49
CA TRP A 793 -10.36 -15.22 -15.31
C TRP A 793 -11.69 -14.91 -16.04
N TRP A 794 -11.82 -15.30 -17.30
CA TRP A 794 -13.02 -15.05 -18.08
C TRP A 794 -14.25 -15.87 -17.67
N GLU A 795 -14.05 -17.11 -17.21
CA GLU A 795 -15.12 -17.89 -16.54
C GLU A 795 -15.62 -17.17 -15.28
N ALA A 796 -14.72 -16.63 -14.44
CA ALA A 796 -15.09 -15.90 -13.23
C ALA A 796 -15.84 -14.58 -13.54
N VAL A 797 -15.35 -13.80 -14.52
CA VAL A 797 -16.00 -12.56 -14.98
C VAL A 797 -17.41 -12.84 -15.52
N LYS A 798 -17.61 -13.89 -16.34
CA LYS A 798 -18.96 -14.29 -16.77
C LYS A 798 -19.82 -14.79 -15.61
N LYS A 799 -19.27 -15.64 -14.73
CA LYS A 799 -20.02 -16.25 -13.62
C LYS A 799 -20.53 -15.22 -12.61
N PHE A 800 -19.73 -14.23 -12.25
CA PHE A 800 -20.05 -13.29 -11.16
C PHE A 800 -20.57 -11.93 -11.64
N GLN A 801 -20.08 -11.38 -12.76
CA GLN A 801 -20.56 -10.10 -13.30
C GLN A 801 -21.56 -10.24 -14.46
N GLY A 802 -21.71 -11.42 -15.06
CA GLY A 802 -22.47 -11.53 -16.31
C GLY A 802 -21.87 -10.70 -17.44
N ILE A 803 -20.54 -10.58 -17.46
CA ILE A 803 -19.80 -9.86 -18.48
C ILE A 803 -19.08 -10.87 -19.38
N CYS A 804 -19.09 -10.64 -20.68
CA CYS A 804 -18.38 -11.46 -21.65
C CYS A 804 -17.20 -10.69 -22.27
N SER A 805 -16.19 -11.43 -22.71
CA SER A 805 -15.12 -10.86 -23.52
C SER A 805 -15.67 -10.52 -24.91
N PRO A 806 -15.48 -9.29 -25.43
CA PRO A 806 -15.97 -8.91 -26.75
C PRO A 806 -15.22 -9.57 -27.91
N LEU A 807 -14.11 -10.27 -27.62
CA LEU A 807 -13.26 -10.99 -28.56
C LEU A 807 -12.79 -12.29 -27.92
N SER A 808 -12.49 -13.30 -28.74
CA SER A 808 -11.76 -14.49 -28.28
C SER A 808 -10.39 -14.09 -27.71
N ARG A 809 -10.00 -14.72 -26.61
CA ARG A 809 -8.71 -14.52 -25.93
C ARG A 809 -7.98 -15.87 -25.83
N THR A 810 -6.66 -15.82 -25.77
CA THR A 810 -5.82 -17.03 -25.61
C THR A 810 -5.10 -17.01 -24.25
N GLU A 811 -4.23 -17.99 -24.02
CA GLU A 811 -3.32 -18.02 -22.87
C GLU A 811 -1.95 -17.38 -23.19
N GLU A 812 -1.79 -16.72 -24.34
CA GLU A 812 -0.77 -15.67 -24.47
C GLU A 812 -1.21 -14.39 -23.75
N ASP A 813 -2.52 -14.14 -23.69
CA ASP A 813 -3.10 -13.01 -23.00
C ASP A 813 -3.09 -13.23 -21.47
N PHE A 814 -3.19 -12.15 -20.70
CA PHE A 814 -3.33 -12.18 -19.24
C PHE A 814 -4.13 -10.96 -18.78
N ASP A 815 -5.44 -11.00 -19.02
CA ASP A 815 -6.33 -9.84 -18.90
C ASP A 815 -6.55 -9.37 -17.46
N ALA A 816 -6.33 -10.26 -16.47
CA ALA A 816 -6.26 -9.89 -15.06
C ALA A 816 -5.06 -8.96 -14.77
N GLY A 817 -3.88 -9.22 -15.36
CA GLY A 817 -2.68 -8.39 -15.24
C GLY A 817 -2.83 -6.97 -15.76
N ALA A 818 -3.85 -6.73 -16.61
CA ALA A 818 -4.17 -5.39 -17.11
C ALA A 818 -4.87 -4.50 -16.05
N LYS A 819 -5.06 -4.93 -14.79
CA LYS A 819 -5.60 -4.17 -13.65
C LYS A 819 -4.54 -3.97 -12.56
N PHE A 820 -4.24 -2.72 -12.21
CA PHE A 820 -3.18 -2.29 -11.27
C PHE A 820 -2.93 -3.18 -10.04
N HIS A 821 -3.99 -3.59 -9.34
CA HIS A 821 -3.89 -4.38 -8.11
C HIS A 821 -3.27 -5.77 -8.28
N ILE A 822 -3.19 -6.30 -9.50
CA ILE A 822 -2.47 -7.54 -9.82
C ILE A 822 -0.94 -7.34 -9.79
N PRO A 823 -0.33 -6.50 -10.65
CA PRO A 823 1.12 -6.31 -10.64
C PRO A 823 1.66 -5.63 -9.39
N ALA A 824 0.88 -4.76 -8.75
CA ALA A 824 1.28 -4.06 -7.52
C ALA A 824 1.19 -4.93 -6.25
N ASP A 825 0.90 -6.23 -6.36
CA ASP A 825 0.86 -7.17 -5.21
C ASP A 825 -0.10 -6.71 -4.09
N GLN A 826 -1.24 -6.11 -4.49
CA GLN A 826 -2.21 -5.52 -3.55
C GLN A 826 -3.47 -6.38 -3.41
N PRO A 827 -3.80 -6.89 -2.20
CA PRO A 827 -5.07 -7.59 -1.95
C PRO A 827 -6.29 -6.73 -2.26
N TYR A 828 -7.37 -7.37 -2.76
CA TYR A 828 -8.56 -6.70 -3.28
C TYR A 828 -9.85 -6.99 -2.49
N ILE A 829 -9.92 -8.09 -1.73
CA ILE A 829 -11.13 -8.49 -0.99
C ILE A 829 -11.58 -7.43 0.04
N LYS A 830 -10.66 -6.57 0.49
CA LYS A 830 -10.96 -5.41 1.34
C LYS A 830 -12.03 -4.49 0.73
N TYR A 831 -12.09 -4.36 -0.60
CA TYR A 831 -13.09 -3.54 -1.28
C TYR A 831 -14.48 -4.19 -1.28
N PHE A 832 -14.57 -5.53 -1.29
CA PHE A 832 -15.84 -6.22 -1.11
C PHE A 832 -16.34 -6.06 0.33
N VAL A 833 -15.47 -6.32 1.31
CA VAL A 833 -15.78 -6.17 2.74
C VAL A 833 -16.22 -4.74 3.05
N ALA A 834 -15.49 -3.73 2.56
CA ALA A 834 -15.86 -2.33 2.68
C ALA A 834 -17.15 -1.97 1.93
N GLY A 835 -17.38 -2.61 0.78
CA GLY A 835 -18.60 -2.49 -0.03
C GLY A 835 -19.87 -2.83 0.74
N ILE A 836 -19.79 -3.83 1.64
CA ILE A 836 -20.85 -4.20 2.59
C ILE A 836 -20.81 -3.29 3.83
N LEU A 837 -19.67 -3.22 4.51
CA LEU A 837 -19.53 -2.53 5.80
C LEU A 837 -19.94 -1.05 5.74
N GLN A 838 -19.67 -0.33 4.64
CA GLN A 838 -20.04 1.09 4.52
C GLN A 838 -21.53 1.35 4.82
N PHE A 839 -22.43 0.43 4.45
CA PHE A 839 -23.87 0.59 4.68
C PHE A 839 -24.28 0.14 6.08
N GLN A 840 -23.64 -0.91 6.62
CA GLN A 840 -23.87 -1.36 8.00
C GLN A 840 -23.42 -0.31 9.01
N ILE A 841 -22.28 0.34 8.76
CA ILE A 841 -21.78 1.48 9.53
C ILE A 841 -22.71 2.69 9.32
N HIS A 842 -23.05 3.07 8.08
CA HIS A 842 -23.97 4.19 7.80
C HIS A 842 -25.27 4.06 8.60
N LYS A 843 -25.93 2.89 8.58
CA LYS A 843 -27.16 2.65 9.36
C LYS A 843 -26.97 2.85 10.87
N ALA A 844 -25.87 2.38 11.44
CA ALA A 844 -25.59 2.59 12.86
C ALA A 844 -25.36 4.07 13.19
N LEU A 845 -24.61 4.80 12.36
CA LEU A 845 -24.38 6.24 12.54
C LEU A 845 -25.67 7.06 12.36
N CYS A 846 -26.53 6.68 11.41
CA CYS A 846 -27.86 7.27 11.22
C CYS A 846 -28.77 7.04 12.43
N THR A 847 -28.72 5.83 13.02
CA THR A 847 -29.45 5.50 14.26
C THR A 847 -28.93 6.33 15.44
N ALA A 848 -27.61 6.47 15.59
CA ALA A 848 -26.98 7.33 16.60
C ALA A 848 -27.27 8.82 16.39
N ALA A 849 -27.47 9.27 15.15
CA ALA A 849 -27.91 10.63 14.82
C ALA A 849 -29.42 10.88 15.01
N GLY A 850 -30.21 9.84 15.33
CA GLY A 850 -31.66 9.96 15.45
C GLY A 850 -32.38 10.21 14.13
N HIS A 851 -31.79 9.78 13.00
CA HIS A 851 -32.40 9.90 11.68
C HIS A 851 -33.71 9.10 11.59
N ALA A 852 -34.69 9.64 10.88
CA ALA A 852 -35.97 9.01 10.62
C ALA A 852 -36.37 9.20 9.15
N GLY A 853 -36.88 8.14 8.53
CA GLY A 853 -37.12 8.06 7.08
C GLY A 853 -36.09 7.18 6.37
N PRO A 854 -36.01 7.23 5.02
CA PRO A 854 -35.14 6.36 4.24
C PRO A 854 -33.66 6.49 4.62
N LEU A 855 -32.95 5.35 4.71
CA LEU A 855 -31.52 5.32 5.04
C LEU A 855 -30.65 6.07 4.02
N SER A 856 -31.10 6.15 2.77
CA SER A 856 -30.44 6.87 1.68
C SER A 856 -30.65 8.40 1.68
N GLU A 857 -31.49 8.92 2.57
CA GLU A 857 -31.65 10.36 2.82
C GLU A 857 -30.94 10.84 4.10
N CYS A 858 -30.35 9.90 4.85
CA CYS A 858 -29.60 10.16 6.08
C CYS A 858 -28.30 10.94 5.84
N ASP A 859 -28.04 11.91 6.71
CA ASP A 859 -26.84 12.74 6.70
C ASP A 859 -26.45 13.10 8.15
N ILE A 860 -25.28 12.64 8.59
CA ILE A 860 -24.87 12.69 10.00
C ILE A 860 -24.21 14.01 10.45
N ASP A 861 -24.11 15.00 9.56
CA ASP A 861 -23.51 16.32 9.83
C ASP A 861 -24.07 16.98 11.10
N GLY A 862 -23.19 17.30 12.05
CA GLY A 862 -23.57 17.86 13.37
C GLY A 862 -23.95 16.84 14.45
N SER A 863 -24.00 15.54 14.14
CA SER A 863 -24.28 14.49 15.14
C SER A 863 -23.04 14.13 15.96
N ALA A 864 -22.91 14.75 17.14
CA ALA A 864 -21.88 14.39 18.12
C ALA A 864 -21.97 12.92 18.60
N ALA A 865 -23.18 12.33 18.60
CA ALA A 865 -23.38 10.92 18.96
C ALA A 865 -22.82 9.97 17.88
N ALA A 866 -23.02 10.28 16.60
CA ALA A 866 -22.45 9.50 15.50
C ALA A 866 -20.92 9.65 15.43
N GLY A 867 -20.39 10.86 15.62
CA GLY A 867 -18.94 11.06 15.63
C GLY A 867 -18.25 10.44 16.85
N LYS A 868 -18.85 10.44 18.04
CA LYS A 868 -18.31 9.69 19.19
C LYS A 868 -18.32 8.19 18.94
N LEU A 869 -19.38 7.64 18.31
CA LEU A 869 -19.44 6.23 17.94
C LEU A 869 -18.37 5.84 16.90
N LEU A 870 -17.99 6.75 15.99
CA LEU A 870 -16.83 6.58 15.09
C LEU A 870 -15.49 6.62 15.85
N GLU A 871 -15.28 7.64 16.68
CA GLU A 871 -14.07 7.79 17.51
C GLU A 871 -13.80 6.53 18.33
N ASP A 872 -14.81 6.08 19.09
CA ASP A 872 -14.77 4.92 19.97
C ASP A 872 -14.35 3.60 19.29
N VAL A 873 -14.41 3.52 17.96
CA VAL A 873 -14.07 2.34 17.16
C VAL A 873 -12.81 2.57 16.34
N MET A 874 -12.53 3.82 15.92
CA MET A 874 -11.28 4.17 15.26
C MET A 874 -10.08 4.13 16.24
N GLU A 875 -10.26 4.57 17.49
CA GLU A 875 -9.26 4.48 18.58
C GLU A 875 -8.70 3.06 18.78
N LEU A 876 -9.50 2.02 18.47
CA LEU A 876 -9.13 0.62 18.66
C LEU A 876 -8.06 0.14 17.67
N GLY A 877 -7.94 0.79 16.50
CA GLY A 877 -7.13 0.29 15.39
C GLY A 877 -7.42 -1.18 15.08
N SER A 878 -6.38 -2.01 15.00
CA SER A 878 -6.48 -3.47 15.00
C SER A 878 -6.01 -4.14 16.30
N SER A 879 -6.12 -3.47 17.45
CA SER A 879 -5.72 -4.04 18.76
C SER A 879 -6.65 -5.16 19.25
N VAL A 880 -7.93 -5.13 18.82
CA VAL A 880 -8.97 -6.12 19.12
C VAL A 880 -9.35 -6.93 17.88
N PRO A 881 -10.03 -8.09 18.04
CA PRO A 881 -10.69 -8.78 16.93
C PRO A 881 -11.73 -7.89 16.24
N TRP A 882 -11.85 -7.98 14.93
CA TRP A 882 -12.72 -7.07 14.17
C TRP A 882 -14.22 -7.23 14.49
N GLN A 883 -14.66 -8.40 14.98
CA GLN A 883 -16.04 -8.60 15.44
C GLN A 883 -16.37 -7.71 16.64
N ALA A 884 -15.42 -7.50 17.56
CA ALA A 884 -15.61 -6.62 18.73
C ALA A 884 -15.74 -5.14 18.32
N ALA A 885 -14.96 -4.73 17.31
CA ALA A 885 -15.06 -3.40 16.71
C ALA A 885 -16.41 -3.22 15.98
N LEU A 886 -16.88 -4.24 15.26
CA LEU A 886 -18.18 -4.22 14.56
C LEU A 886 -19.36 -4.24 15.54
N GLU A 887 -19.24 -4.99 16.64
CA GLU A 887 -20.24 -5.09 17.70
C GLU A 887 -20.37 -3.77 18.46
N LYS A 888 -19.26 -3.14 18.82
CA LYS A 888 -19.26 -1.78 19.41
C LYS A 888 -19.87 -0.74 18.47
N LEU A 889 -19.67 -0.88 17.16
CA LEU A 889 -20.15 0.05 16.14
C LEU A 889 -21.62 -0.17 15.74
N THR A 890 -22.10 -1.41 15.74
CA THR A 890 -23.37 -1.79 15.05
C THR A 890 -24.28 -2.72 15.84
N GLY A 891 -23.86 -3.22 17.01
CA GLY A 891 -24.58 -4.24 17.77
C GLY A 891 -24.51 -5.65 17.17
N SER A 892 -23.69 -5.87 16.14
CA SER A 892 -23.51 -7.17 15.48
C SER A 892 -22.03 -7.56 15.40
N THR A 893 -21.72 -8.82 15.72
CA THR A 893 -20.41 -9.44 15.50
C THR A 893 -20.21 -9.93 14.06
N ARG A 894 -21.27 -10.01 13.25
CA ARG A 894 -21.23 -10.44 11.83
C ARG A 894 -21.41 -9.27 10.87
N MET A 895 -20.82 -9.40 9.68
CA MET A 895 -21.07 -8.52 8.53
C MET A 895 -22.47 -8.78 7.98
N ASP A 896 -23.21 -7.73 7.59
CA ASP A 896 -24.53 -7.88 6.96
C ASP A 896 -24.77 -6.94 5.77
N ALA A 897 -25.44 -7.50 4.75
CA ALA A 897 -25.87 -6.80 3.55
C ALA A 897 -27.27 -6.18 3.66
N GLY A 898 -28.05 -6.49 4.70
CA GLY A 898 -29.38 -5.92 4.94
C GLY A 898 -29.42 -4.38 4.85
N PRO A 899 -28.52 -3.65 5.54
CA PRO A 899 -28.43 -2.20 5.45
C PRO A 899 -28.12 -1.66 4.05
N MET A 900 -27.44 -2.43 3.19
CA MET A 900 -27.22 -2.06 1.80
C MET A 900 -28.49 -2.26 0.96
N LEU A 901 -29.23 -3.36 1.18
CA LEU A 901 -30.50 -3.61 0.53
C LEU A 901 -31.54 -2.54 0.92
N GLU A 902 -31.61 -2.17 2.20
CA GLU A 902 -32.44 -1.08 2.74
C GLU A 902 -32.10 0.29 2.12
N TYR A 903 -30.81 0.61 1.95
CA TYR A 903 -30.39 1.85 1.27
C TYR A 903 -30.91 1.93 -0.17
N PHE A 904 -30.92 0.79 -0.88
CA PHE A 904 -31.32 0.67 -2.29
C PHE A 904 -32.76 0.20 -2.53
N GLU A 905 -33.56 -0.05 -1.49
CA GLU A 905 -34.92 -0.60 -1.60
C GLU A 905 -35.80 0.18 -2.61
N PRO A 906 -35.88 1.53 -2.58
CA PRO A 906 -36.67 2.29 -3.55
C PRO A 906 -36.17 2.15 -5.00
N LEU A 907 -34.89 1.82 -5.21
CA LEU A 907 -34.33 1.53 -6.53
C LEU A 907 -34.61 0.08 -6.95
N SER A 908 -34.62 -0.88 -6.02
CA SER A 908 -34.95 -2.27 -6.34
C SER A 908 -36.39 -2.36 -6.84
N ASP A 909 -37.35 -1.82 -6.07
CA ASP A 909 -38.77 -1.75 -6.46
C ASP A 909 -38.96 -1.12 -7.84
N TRP A 910 -38.20 -0.06 -8.13
CA TRP A 910 -38.23 0.63 -9.41
C TRP A 910 -37.66 -0.22 -10.56
N LEU A 911 -36.52 -0.89 -10.32
CA LEU A 911 -35.89 -1.78 -11.29
C LEU A 911 -36.75 -3.00 -11.58
N ASP A 912 -37.36 -3.61 -10.56
CA ASP A 912 -38.28 -4.75 -10.71
C ASP A 912 -39.50 -4.36 -11.57
N GLN A 913 -40.13 -3.22 -11.28
CA GLN A 913 -41.26 -2.71 -12.06
C GLN A 913 -40.90 -2.41 -13.53
N ASP A 914 -39.80 -1.70 -13.79
CA ASP A 914 -39.37 -1.36 -15.14
C ASP A 914 -38.83 -2.59 -15.90
N ASN A 915 -38.09 -3.50 -15.25
CA ASN A 915 -37.65 -4.74 -15.89
C ASN A 915 -38.85 -5.62 -16.29
N ALA A 916 -39.86 -5.75 -15.42
CA ALA A 916 -41.11 -6.44 -15.73
C ALA A 916 -41.90 -5.76 -16.85
N GLN A 917 -42.05 -4.42 -16.82
CA GLN A 917 -42.76 -3.64 -17.85
C GLN A 917 -42.18 -3.88 -19.25
N TRP A 918 -40.87 -4.00 -19.37
CA TRP A 918 -40.17 -4.20 -20.65
C TRP A 918 -39.90 -5.67 -21.00
N GLY A 919 -40.42 -6.64 -20.23
CA GLY A 919 -40.18 -8.07 -20.46
C GLY A 919 -38.70 -8.45 -20.41
N THR A 920 -37.95 -7.79 -19.52
CA THR A 920 -36.49 -7.88 -19.48
C THR A 920 -36.06 -9.23 -18.90
N THR A 921 -35.46 -10.10 -19.71
CA THR A 921 -34.80 -11.31 -19.22
C THR A 921 -33.77 -10.92 -18.15
N LEU A 922 -33.82 -11.57 -17.00
CA LEU A 922 -32.85 -11.39 -15.91
C LEU A 922 -31.81 -12.51 -15.91
N GLY A 923 -30.62 -12.24 -15.38
CA GLY A 923 -29.46 -13.15 -15.49
C GLY A 923 -28.89 -13.18 -16.91
N TRP A 924 -27.88 -14.03 -17.16
CA TRP A 924 -27.03 -13.96 -18.36
C TRP A 924 -26.61 -15.31 -18.95
N GLY A 925 -27.16 -16.41 -18.44
CA GLY A 925 -26.82 -17.79 -18.83
C GLY A 925 -25.45 -18.26 -18.33
N LEU A 926 -25.39 -19.45 -17.73
CA LEU A 926 -24.14 -20.04 -17.21
C LEU A 926 -23.47 -21.04 -18.17
N GLY A 927 -23.86 -21.07 -19.45
CA GLY A 927 -23.18 -21.84 -20.50
C GLY A 927 -21.71 -21.44 -20.65
N SER A 928 -20.89 -22.33 -21.23
CA SER A 928 -19.42 -22.23 -21.33
C SER A 928 -18.89 -20.93 -21.93
N ASP A 929 -19.65 -20.29 -22.82
CA ASP A 929 -19.09 -19.37 -23.80
C ASP A 929 -18.81 -18.00 -23.17
N THR A 930 -17.54 -17.76 -22.85
CA THR A 930 -17.05 -16.51 -22.24
C THR A 930 -16.95 -15.35 -23.24
N VAL A 931 -17.02 -15.65 -24.55
CA VAL A 931 -17.01 -14.69 -25.64
C VAL A 931 -18.43 -14.25 -25.98
N CYS A 932 -18.62 -12.95 -26.19
CA CYS A 932 -19.93 -12.39 -26.55
C CYS A 932 -20.42 -12.91 -27.91
N GLY A 933 -21.68 -13.34 -27.98
CA GLY A 933 -22.35 -13.68 -29.24
C GLY A 933 -22.05 -15.06 -29.84
N GLN A 934 -21.30 -15.94 -29.16
CA GLN A 934 -21.06 -17.32 -29.63
C GLN A 934 -22.02 -18.37 -29.05
N GLY A 935 -22.76 -18.05 -27.98
CA GLY A 935 -23.75 -18.96 -27.41
C GLY A 935 -24.99 -19.10 -28.28
N GLY A 936 -25.36 -20.35 -28.58
CA GLY A 936 -26.63 -20.70 -29.21
C GLY A 936 -27.85 -20.46 -28.30
N GLU A 937 -29.02 -20.94 -28.71
CA GLU A 937 -30.27 -20.75 -27.97
C GLU A 937 -30.14 -21.27 -26.53
N ALA A 938 -30.34 -20.37 -25.55
CA ALA A 938 -30.33 -20.74 -24.15
C ALA A 938 -31.63 -21.46 -23.80
N ASP A 939 -31.53 -22.67 -23.25
CA ASP A 939 -32.69 -23.41 -22.74
C ASP A 939 -33.33 -22.62 -21.58
N ILE A 940 -34.58 -22.18 -21.78
CA ILE A 940 -35.34 -21.33 -20.87
C ILE A 940 -36.16 -22.17 -19.86
N SER A 941 -35.99 -23.50 -19.84
CA SER A 941 -36.74 -24.40 -18.95
C SER A 941 -36.20 -24.46 -17.50
N ALA A 942 -34.94 -24.06 -17.28
CA ALA A 942 -34.27 -24.13 -15.98
C ALA A 942 -34.83 -23.11 -14.97
N LYS A 943 -35.75 -23.55 -14.11
CA LYS A 943 -36.17 -22.80 -12.90
C LYS A 943 -35.02 -22.73 -11.89
N PRO A 944 -34.93 -21.66 -11.08
CA PRO A 944 -33.99 -21.63 -9.96
C PRO A 944 -34.38 -22.68 -8.91
N ASP A 945 -33.42 -23.49 -8.50
CA ASP A 945 -33.61 -24.45 -7.42
C ASP A 945 -33.95 -23.74 -6.11
N LYS A 946 -34.93 -24.28 -5.37
CA LYS A 946 -35.18 -23.84 -4.00
C LYS A 946 -34.06 -24.35 -3.09
N PRO A 947 -33.59 -23.55 -2.11
CA PRO A 947 -32.78 -24.10 -1.04
C PRO A 947 -33.59 -25.12 -0.24
N GLU A 948 -33.01 -26.29 0.02
CA GLU A 948 -33.62 -27.28 0.92
C GLU A 948 -33.68 -26.74 2.36
N PRO A 949 -34.75 -27.02 3.12
CA PRO A 949 -34.83 -26.66 4.53
C PRO A 949 -33.88 -27.53 5.37
N ALA A 950 -33.10 -26.91 6.24
CA ALA A 950 -32.20 -27.63 7.14
C ALA A 950 -33.01 -28.53 8.11
N GLY A 951 -32.76 -29.84 8.07
CA GLY A 951 -33.28 -30.80 9.04
C GLY A 951 -32.65 -30.61 10.43
N PRO A 952 -33.37 -30.92 11.52
CA PRO A 952 -32.89 -30.66 12.88
C PRO A 952 -31.74 -31.61 13.26
N THR A 953 -30.62 -31.04 13.69
CA THR A 953 -29.51 -31.80 14.27
C THR A 953 -29.88 -32.32 15.66
N LYS A 954 -29.56 -33.59 15.93
CA LYS A 954 -29.42 -34.12 17.29
C LYS A 954 -27.93 -34.23 17.65
N PRO A 955 -27.56 -34.00 18.91
CA PRO A 955 -26.18 -34.16 19.37
C PRO A 955 -25.91 -35.60 19.81
N ASP A 956 -24.73 -36.12 19.47
CA ASP A 956 -24.20 -37.36 20.04
C ASP A 956 -22.75 -37.18 20.50
N GLY A 957 -22.39 -37.89 21.57
CA GLY A 957 -21.12 -37.77 22.28
C GLY A 957 -20.03 -38.76 21.82
N PRO A 958 -18.85 -38.74 22.45
CA PRO A 958 -17.64 -39.41 21.94
C PRO A 958 -17.50 -40.90 22.33
N GLY A 959 -16.90 -41.69 21.44
CA GLY A 959 -16.45 -43.07 21.68
C GLY A 959 -15.33 -43.49 20.68
N PRO A 960 -14.30 -44.26 21.09
CA PRO A 960 -13.09 -44.47 20.26
C PRO A 960 -12.97 -45.87 19.60
N GLY A 961 -12.23 -45.97 18.48
CA GLY A 961 -11.88 -47.24 17.84
C GLY A 961 -10.79 -47.15 16.75
N LYS A 962 -9.71 -47.94 16.90
CA LYS A 962 -8.60 -48.19 15.96
C LYS A 962 -8.86 -49.46 15.11
N PRO A 963 -8.06 -49.82 14.09
CA PRO A 963 -7.44 -49.04 13.01
C PRO A 963 -7.57 -49.80 11.64
N ASP A 964 -6.48 -49.88 10.84
CA ASP A 964 -6.25 -50.75 9.66
C ASP A 964 -7.04 -50.43 8.36
N ASN A 965 -6.50 -50.62 7.14
CA ASN A 965 -5.13 -50.97 6.70
C ASN A 965 -4.84 -50.37 5.30
N HIS A 966 -3.57 -50.19 4.91
CA HIS A 966 -3.18 -49.63 3.60
C HIS A 966 -2.21 -50.53 2.81
N GLY A 967 -2.52 -50.78 1.54
CA GLY A 967 -1.66 -51.52 0.59
C GLY A 967 -1.99 -51.18 -0.88
N PRO A 968 -1.07 -50.57 -1.66
CA PRO A 968 -1.19 -50.32 -3.11
C PRO A 968 -0.49 -51.47 -3.91
N PRO A 969 -0.16 -51.41 -5.24
CA PRO A 969 -0.29 -50.31 -6.22
C PRO A 969 -0.65 -50.66 -7.72
N LYS A 970 -1.17 -49.66 -8.46
CA LYS A 970 -0.86 -49.32 -9.90
C LYS A 970 -1.18 -50.36 -11.03
N PRO A 971 -0.96 -50.07 -12.35
CA PRO A 971 -1.38 -48.88 -13.12
C PRO A 971 -1.91 -49.15 -14.58
N GLY A 972 -2.45 -48.11 -15.24
CA GLY A 972 -2.52 -47.98 -16.72
C GLY A 972 -3.84 -48.42 -17.41
N GLY A 973 -4.20 -47.94 -18.62
CA GLY A 973 -3.63 -46.82 -19.40
C GLY A 973 -4.05 -46.81 -20.89
N ASN A 974 -4.50 -45.66 -21.42
CA ASN A 974 -4.86 -45.34 -22.83
C ASN A 974 -6.01 -46.17 -23.47
N GLY A 975 -6.76 -45.71 -24.49
CA GLY A 975 -6.77 -44.43 -25.21
C GLY A 975 -7.90 -44.35 -26.27
N ASP A 976 -8.01 -43.19 -26.96
CA ASP A 976 -8.65 -42.91 -28.27
C ASP A 976 -10.10 -43.33 -28.65
N LYS A 977 -10.96 -42.30 -28.83
CA LYS A 977 -11.66 -41.84 -30.08
C LYS A 977 -11.86 -42.80 -31.30
N PRO A 978 -12.82 -42.54 -32.25
CA PRO A 978 -13.91 -41.53 -32.32
C PRO A 978 -15.27 -41.94 -33.02
N HIS A 979 -16.19 -40.96 -33.15
CA HIS A 979 -17.14 -40.67 -34.27
C HIS A 979 -18.46 -41.47 -34.57
N ASN A 980 -19.57 -40.69 -34.50
CA ASN A 980 -20.67 -40.49 -35.49
C ASN A 980 -21.84 -41.50 -35.76
N ALA A 981 -23.06 -40.90 -35.82
CA ALA A 981 -24.22 -41.20 -36.69
C ALA A 981 -25.02 -42.52 -36.51
N ALA A 982 -26.33 -42.64 -36.84
CA ALA A 982 -27.46 -41.68 -37.05
C ALA A 982 -28.80 -42.48 -37.13
N GLU A 983 -29.94 -41.78 -37.35
CA GLU A 983 -31.32 -42.28 -37.66
C GLU A 983 -32.06 -42.99 -36.47
N GLU A 984 -33.36 -42.78 -36.11
CA GLU A 984 -34.62 -42.33 -36.76
C GLU A 984 -35.40 -43.48 -37.48
N ILE A 985 -36.75 -43.61 -37.54
CA ILE A 985 -37.94 -42.78 -37.20
C ILE A 985 -38.81 -43.46 -36.07
N HIS A 986 -40.15 -43.45 -35.88
CA HIS A 986 -41.38 -43.03 -36.62
C HIS A 986 -42.55 -42.62 -35.67
N GLU A 987 -43.82 -42.98 -35.95
CA GLU A 987 -45.07 -42.46 -35.30
C GLU A 987 -46.07 -43.58 -34.85
N VAL A 988 -47.31 -43.35 -34.35
CA VAL A 988 -48.55 -42.87 -35.04
C VAL A 988 -49.60 -42.21 -34.07
N LYS A 989 -50.54 -41.41 -34.64
CA LYS A 989 -51.54 -40.43 -34.08
C LYS A 989 -53.02 -40.98 -34.04
N PRO A 990 -54.17 -40.20 -33.90
CA PRO A 990 -54.51 -38.74 -33.76
C PRO A 990 -55.38 -38.42 -32.50
N GLY A 991 -56.25 -37.39 -32.32
CA GLY A 991 -56.85 -36.22 -33.05
C GLY A 991 -57.93 -35.53 -32.15
N THR A 992 -58.90 -34.64 -32.49
CA THR A 992 -59.22 -33.60 -33.53
C THR A 992 -60.75 -33.23 -33.39
N ASP A 993 -61.33 -32.02 -33.58
CA ASP A 993 -60.90 -30.60 -33.59
C ASP A 993 -62.15 -29.62 -33.62
N ALA A 994 -61.94 -28.28 -33.59
CA ALA A 994 -62.86 -27.15 -33.97
C ALA A 994 -64.13 -26.80 -33.11
N PRO A 995 -64.83 -25.62 -33.24
CA PRO A 995 -64.50 -24.26 -33.76
C PRO A 995 -64.89 -23.03 -32.82
N LYS A 996 -64.95 -21.78 -33.36
CA LYS A 996 -65.23 -20.43 -32.74
C LYS A 996 -66.60 -19.81 -33.18
N PRO A 997 -67.25 -18.74 -32.60
CA PRO A 997 -66.74 -17.35 -32.34
C PRO A 997 -67.34 -16.55 -31.10
N ALA A 998 -67.41 -15.20 -31.14
CA ALA A 998 -67.65 -14.20 -30.03
C ALA A 998 -68.98 -13.37 -30.21
N PRO A 999 -69.31 -12.18 -29.60
CA PRO A 999 -68.63 -11.24 -28.63
C PRO A 999 -69.55 -10.54 -27.54
N GLU A 1000 -69.12 -9.42 -26.90
CA GLU A 1000 -69.88 -8.23 -26.31
C GLU A 1000 -69.36 -7.66 -24.94
N LYS A 1001 -69.99 -6.60 -24.36
CA LYS A 1001 -69.52 -5.67 -23.28
C LYS A 1001 -70.63 -5.35 -22.21
N PRO A 1002 -70.70 -4.21 -21.43
CA PRO A 1002 -69.78 -3.45 -20.52
C PRO A 1002 -70.39 -3.14 -19.10
N ILE A 1003 -69.83 -2.15 -18.33
CA ILE A 1003 -70.49 -1.15 -17.41
C ILE A 1003 -70.24 -1.17 -15.86
N ALA A 1004 -70.03 0.05 -15.29
CA ALA A 1004 -70.16 0.58 -13.90
C ALA A 1004 -69.22 0.08 -12.77
N ASN A 1005 -68.74 0.87 -11.77
CA ASN A 1005 -69.17 2.07 -10.99
C ASN A 1005 -70.15 1.81 -9.81
N GLY A 1006 -69.78 2.21 -8.58
CA GLY A 1006 -70.69 2.27 -7.42
C GLY A 1006 -70.04 2.72 -6.09
N LEU A 1007 -70.49 3.85 -5.54
CA LEU A 1007 -70.03 4.46 -4.27
C LEU A 1007 -70.87 4.02 -3.04
N GLY A 1008 -70.29 4.10 -1.83
CA GLY A 1008 -71.02 4.02 -0.55
C GLY A 1008 -70.10 4.03 0.69
N LYS A 1009 -69.56 5.18 1.13
CA LYS A 1009 -70.12 6.16 2.09
C LYS A 1009 -70.48 5.65 3.51
N GLN A 1010 -69.71 6.16 4.48
CA GLN A 1010 -70.08 6.63 5.82
C GLN A 1010 -70.83 5.68 6.79
N ASN A 1011 -70.21 5.40 7.95
CA ASN A 1011 -70.83 5.62 9.27
C ASN A 1011 -69.81 5.55 10.43
N GLY A 1012 -70.16 6.24 11.52
CA GLY A 1012 -69.69 6.04 12.91
C GLY A 1012 -70.87 6.43 13.83
N PRO A 1013 -70.70 6.67 15.14
CA PRO A 1013 -69.50 6.55 15.98
C PRO A 1013 -69.74 5.77 17.31
N ALA A 1014 -68.73 5.79 18.20
CA ALA A 1014 -68.81 5.62 19.67
C ALA A 1014 -69.19 4.24 20.30
N GLY A 1015 -68.62 3.95 21.48
CA GLY A 1015 -69.04 2.85 22.38
C GLY A 1015 -67.92 2.11 23.13
N LYS A 1016 -67.81 2.28 24.45
CA LYS A 1016 -67.10 1.41 25.42
C LYS A 1016 -68.12 0.40 26.05
N PRO A 1017 -67.84 -0.45 27.09
CA PRO A 1017 -66.60 -0.75 27.83
C PRO A 1017 -66.33 -2.27 28.09
N HIS A 1018 -65.29 -2.58 28.88
CA HIS A 1018 -65.42 -3.38 30.12
C HIS A 1018 -64.18 -3.23 31.03
N ASP A 1019 -64.32 -3.51 32.33
CA ASP A 1019 -63.44 -3.04 33.41
C ASP A 1019 -62.77 -4.15 34.26
N ALA A 1020 -61.59 -3.85 34.82
CA ALA A 1020 -61.04 -4.26 36.13
C ALA A 1020 -59.66 -3.56 36.30
N ALA A 1021 -59.46 -2.58 37.19
CA ALA A 1021 -59.29 -2.66 38.65
C ALA A 1021 -58.02 -3.44 39.08
N ALA A 1022 -57.15 -2.95 39.98
CA ALA A 1022 -57.25 -1.87 40.98
C ALA A 1022 -55.90 -1.11 41.12
N GLU A 1023 -55.82 0.23 41.27
CA GLU A 1023 -56.00 1.10 42.48
C GLU A 1023 -54.73 1.31 43.36
N VAL A 1024 -54.53 2.41 44.13
CA VAL A 1024 -54.44 3.88 43.86
C VAL A 1024 -53.32 4.41 44.81
N HIS A 1025 -52.41 5.33 44.46
CA HIS A 1025 -52.49 6.79 44.79
C HIS A 1025 -51.21 7.57 44.43
N GLU A 1026 -51.37 8.81 43.96
CA GLU A 1026 -50.34 9.86 43.93
C GLU A 1026 -50.46 10.81 45.15
N VAL A 1027 -49.34 11.32 45.67
CA VAL A 1027 -49.27 12.60 46.41
C VAL A 1027 -47.91 13.31 46.19
N LYS A 1028 -47.94 14.64 46.04
CA LYS A 1028 -46.85 15.64 46.23
C LYS A 1028 -47.45 16.80 47.07
N PRO A 1029 -46.71 17.80 47.63
CA PRO A 1029 -45.25 18.07 47.60
C PRO A 1029 -44.57 18.53 48.95
N GLY A 1030 -43.27 18.22 49.14
CA GLY A 1030 -42.29 18.95 50.01
C GLY A 1030 -42.57 19.04 51.54
N PRO A 1031 -41.75 19.78 52.33
CA PRO A 1031 -40.42 20.37 52.07
C PRO A 1031 -39.32 19.84 53.05
N ASP A 1032 -38.36 20.70 53.43
CA ASP A 1032 -37.36 20.61 54.54
C ASP A 1032 -36.06 19.76 54.40
N GLY A 1033 -35.03 20.21 55.14
CA GLY A 1033 -33.72 19.58 55.38
C GLY A 1033 -33.43 19.48 56.90
N PRO A 1034 -32.18 19.53 57.43
CA PRO A 1034 -30.91 19.92 56.80
C PRO A 1034 -29.68 19.02 57.16
N ALA A 1035 -28.47 19.51 56.81
CA ALA A 1035 -27.13 19.05 57.23
C ALA A 1035 -26.62 17.70 56.63
N SER A 1036 -25.31 17.46 56.48
CA SER A 1036 -24.13 18.23 56.91
C SER A 1036 -22.98 18.28 55.86
N ARG A 1037 -22.08 19.27 56.00
CA ARG A 1037 -20.77 19.43 55.32
C ARG A 1037 -19.73 19.82 56.39
N PRO A 1038 -18.44 19.47 56.25
CA PRO A 1038 -17.42 20.41 55.68
C PRO A 1038 -16.70 19.83 54.42
N VAL A 1039 -16.05 20.54 53.48
CA VAL A 1039 -15.37 21.87 53.41
C VAL A 1039 -13.98 21.86 54.09
N HIS A 1040 -12.83 22.33 53.56
CA HIS A 1040 -12.46 23.23 52.44
C HIS A 1040 -11.58 22.52 51.36
N ALA A 1041 -11.31 22.98 50.12
CA ALA A 1041 -11.49 24.23 49.36
C ALA A 1041 -10.37 25.31 49.41
N HIS A 1042 -9.73 25.59 48.27
CA HIS A 1042 -9.40 26.97 47.85
C HIS A 1042 -9.32 27.13 46.31
N ARG A 1043 -9.14 28.36 45.83
CA ARG A 1043 -9.51 28.85 44.47
C ARG A 1043 -8.48 29.90 43.94
N PRO A 1044 -8.64 30.51 42.74
CA PRO A 1044 -7.52 30.99 41.92
C PRO A 1044 -7.38 32.53 41.91
N ARG A 1045 -6.48 33.04 41.04
CA ARG A 1045 -6.66 34.25 40.22
C ARG A 1045 -5.60 34.31 39.10
N GLY A 1046 -5.91 35.02 38.02
CA GLY A 1046 -5.13 35.15 36.78
C GLY A 1046 -6.07 35.53 35.65
#